data_AF-A0A2D9TA20-F1
#
_entry.id   AF-A0A2D9TA20-F1
#
_cell.length_a   1.000
_cell.length_b   1.000
_cell.length_c   1.000
_cell.angle_alpha   90.00
_cell.angle_beta   90.00
_cell.angle_gamma   90.00
#
_symmetry.space_group_name_H-M   'P 1'
#
loop_
_entity.id
_entity.type
_entity.pdbx_description
1 polymer ?
#
loop_
_entity_poly.entity_id
_entity_poly.type
_entity_poly.pdbx_seq_one_letter_code
_entity_poly.pdbx_strand_id
1 'polypeptide(L)'
;MSPRATSGESRAEPRPAHSPSPAHPSRAGTVALPPVEGRREGGEGVPMQASSPIDESVSRLPAAPRGARTATTVAAAVCIAWVSLAAPSALADAPEAVATFESLSLYWTPDDARERRYVGVRYRTLTPVGAWRAGYPMPYAAIPGTDAEGAVYRGSLVQLQPGTEYEVELTHHAADGSVLERDSLVARTWADAFPEHSDVTRLDDRTTPLVLERSGSADAYRVYDGLQPDGSRARIDVGTGNGSPRQAVRIDASYVILRNVEVVGGQHGIRIFGGTDIVIEDADIHSWGHVDDRYGQTFGRNHDAAVKSTEDSLARLVVQRTRMHHPFTDSNSWAECRLDLSGGEPCTESREYHPGGPQAIDLINSRGNHVFRYNAAYSDSEHYFNDIFGGAYGWSDYGYVGHDTDIYGNYLANCWDDAIELEGGIRNVRVWGNLIDQTYQALANDAVLIGPLYFFRNTMRRSDRFADRAQAGHAAKGGGPRDIADVPAYTYYFHNTLDNQRGDGFNGLGNGSRGLYHFVSRNNVLHTRGGPSVSTSAQSRAVDADYDLYSAAVPRGSEAHGISGTPRFEAGEFDFATLGFDYRLRADSAGVDAGEVLPNFSDGYHGTGPDIGAHERGRPAMHVGPDAYARCEPVDERCGDGLDDDCDGEVDEGCPGPRPRVSRVPHLSVAPRVDGDLSDLPVTTTTLNEADSSAVVHAAWTEEALFLGFHVADPDVRAHAGESESGPIWLDDAVQVFLDPENDGGGDLGGTDLQVVINARGARFTSREVELESVAVVDGSANDTEADEGYLVEMAIPWGSLAREPVGGLEVGANLALSSRSRPDDGSPRGGRSSSRDWSGGTRDFRVPSRWGTFVLSGGDGSRPMVDGGTTGPGAADAGDAGLGESDDADTGGCSVGRPRSPGAFAWLLLFVLVCRRRARREPASKDFRME
;
A
#
# COMPACT_ATOMS: atom_id res chain seq x y z
N MET A 1 54.07 -55.30 -6.75
CA MET A 1 55.07 -54.69 -7.65
C MET A 1 54.86 -53.17 -7.62
N SER A 2 55.94 -52.38 -7.67
CA SER A 2 55.91 -50.95 -8.04
C SER A 2 55.95 -50.83 -9.59
N PRO A 3 56.28 -49.71 -10.27
CA PRO A 3 56.69 -48.33 -9.87
C PRO A 3 55.79 -47.23 -10.53
N ARG A 4 55.91 -45.89 -10.38
CA ARG A 4 56.73 -44.84 -9.68
C ARG A 4 55.89 -43.50 -9.81
N ALA A 5 56.22 -42.24 -9.49
CA ALA A 5 57.22 -41.40 -8.76
C ALA A 5 56.75 -39.92 -8.94
N THR A 6 57.21 -38.79 -8.35
CA THR A 6 57.96 -38.28 -7.15
C THR A 6 58.00 -36.74 -7.33
N SER A 7 58.16 -35.82 -6.37
CA SER A 7 58.14 -35.73 -4.89
C SER A 7 58.52 -34.26 -4.55
N GLY A 8 58.24 -33.64 -3.39
CA GLY A 8 57.62 -34.08 -2.14
C GLY A 8 57.91 -33.03 -1.04
N GLU A 9 57.13 -32.99 0.04
CA GLU A 9 57.14 -31.91 1.05
C GLU A 9 58.24 -32.07 2.14
N SER A 10 58.44 -31.00 2.94
CA SER A 10 59.11 -31.08 4.25
C SER A 10 58.46 -30.13 5.30
N ARG A 11 58.48 -30.53 6.58
CA ARG A 11 57.74 -29.93 7.71
C ARG A 11 58.58 -28.95 8.55
N ALA A 12 57.94 -28.05 9.30
CA ALA A 12 58.42 -27.58 10.62
C ALA A 12 57.30 -27.01 11.53
N GLU A 13 57.43 -27.23 12.84
CA GLU A 13 56.65 -26.69 13.98
C GLU A 13 57.45 -26.97 15.29
N PRO A 14 57.18 -26.40 16.49
CA PRO A 14 56.57 -25.10 16.85
C PRO A 14 57.23 -24.36 18.08
N ARG A 15 56.76 -23.14 18.43
CA ARG A 15 56.81 -22.44 19.78
C ARG A 15 58.20 -21.95 20.33
N PRO A 16 58.28 -21.11 21.41
CA PRO A 16 57.45 -19.95 21.85
C PRO A 16 58.26 -18.73 22.45
N ALA A 17 57.54 -17.76 23.09
CA ALA A 17 58.01 -16.66 23.99
C ALA A 17 58.58 -15.38 23.31
N HIS A 18 58.55 -14.15 23.89
CA HIS A 18 58.37 -13.68 25.28
C HIS A 18 57.55 -12.37 25.41
N SER A 19 57.11 -12.05 26.64
CA SER A 19 56.86 -10.68 27.16
C SER A 19 57.65 -10.50 28.47
N PRO A 20 58.02 -9.28 28.95
CA PRO A 20 57.08 -8.38 29.63
C PRO A 20 57.35 -6.85 29.49
N SER A 21 56.55 -6.03 30.19
CA SER A 21 56.62 -4.56 30.41
C SER A 21 57.61 -4.18 31.55
N PRO A 22 57.66 -2.97 32.20
CA PRO A 22 56.90 -1.71 32.01
C PRO A 22 57.67 -0.35 32.19
N ALA A 23 56.91 0.75 32.13
CA ALA A 23 57.03 2.02 32.90
C ALA A 23 58.07 3.12 32.55
N HIS A 24 57.59 4.38 32.48
CA HIS A 24 58.17 5.56 33.14
C HIS A 24 57.14 6.72 33.27
N PRO A 25 57.26 7.68 34.23
CA PRO A 25 56.18 8.65 34.50
C PRO A 25 56.57 10.16 34.49
N SER A 26 55.53 11.00 34.50
CA SER A 26 55.41 12.33 35.16
C SER A 26 55.97 13.62 34.54
N ARG A 27 55.06 14.62 34.42
CA ARG A 27 55.14 16.05 34.83
C ARG A 27 56.24 16.98 34.25
N ALA A 28 56.03 18.29 34.08
CA ALA A 28 54.82 19.15 34.03
C ALA A 28 55.23 20.56 33.54
N GLY A 29 54.31 21.39 33.03
CA GLY A 29 54.62 22.78 32.66
C GLY A 29 53.42 23.61 32.18
N THR A 30 52.81 24.41 33.07
CA THR A 30 51.75 25.38 32.78
C THR A 30 52.31 26.78 32.47
N VAL A 31 51.83 27.43 31.40
CA VAL A 31 51.70 28.90 31.30
C VAL A 31 50.41 29.21 30.50
N ALA A 32 49.78 30.36 30.75
CA ALA A 32 48.50 30.77 30.15
C ALA A 32 48.65 31.83 29.04
N LEU A 33 47.51 32.21 28.44
CA LEU A 33 47.32 33.24 27.39
C LEU A 33 47.85 34.64 27.81
N PRO A 34 48.01 35.58 26.86
CA PRO A 34 46.91 36.54 26.60
C PRO A 34 46.75 36.84 25.07
N PRO A 35 46.20 37.98 24.57
CA PRO A 35 45.02 37.89 23.69
C PRO A 35 45.20 38.53 22.30
N VAL A 36 44.17 38.41 21.45
CA VAL A 36 44.03 39.18 20.20
C VAL A 36 42.73 39.99 20.24
N GLU A 37 42.84 41.32 20.27
CA GLU A 37 41.74 42.24 20.01
C GLU A 37 41.97 42.98 18.69
N GLY A 38 40.89 43.26 17.95
CA GLY A 38 40.80 44.55 17.23
C GLY A 38 40.41 44.53 15.75
N ARG A 39 39.11 44.77 15.49
CA ARG A 39 38.55 45.56 14.36
C ARG A 39 38.70 45.00 12.92
N ARG A 40 37.86 45.36 11.95
CA ARG A 40 36.43 45.80 11.89
C ARG A 40 36.01 45.79 10.40
N GLU A 41 34.72 45.57 10.13
CA GLU A 41 33.93 46.09 8.99
C GLU A 41 34.45 45.98 7.53
N GLY A 42 33.61 45.42 6.64
CA GLY A 42 33.57 45.78 5.22
C GLY A 42 33.67 44.62 4.22
N GLY A 43 32.54 44.25 3.60
CA GLY A 43 32.48 43.26 2.51
C GLY A 43 31.05 42.79 2.27
N GLU A 44 30.40 43.31 1.23
CA GLU A 44 29.04 42.93 0.84
C GLU A 44 29.04 41.61 0.05
N GLY A 45 27.99 40.80 0.19
CA GLY A 45 27.87 39.49 -0.46
C GLY A 45 27.28 39.55 -1.86
N VAL A 46 27.72 38.63 -2.72
CA VAL A 46 27.13 38.29 -4.02
C VAL A 46 27.12 36.76 -4.11
N PRO A 47 26.01 36.10 -4.53
CA PRO A 47 25.89 34.64 -4.49
C PRO A 47 26.76 33.94 -5.54
N MET A 48 27.08 32.67 -5.28
CA MET A 48 27.76 31.80 -6.24
C MET A 48 26.79 31.36 -7.35
N GLN A 49 27.15 31.58 -8.61
CA GLN A 49 26.59 30.82 -9.73
C GLN A 49 27.55 29.69 -10.09
N ALA A 50 27.06 28.45 -10.08
CA ALA A 50 27.77 27.34 -10.71
C ALA A 50 27.67 27.49 -12.24
N SER A 51 28.80 27.42 -12.93
CA SER A 51 28.83 27.33 -14.40
C SER A 51 30.14 26.73 -14.91
N SER A 52 30.02 25.78 -15.83
CA SER A 52 31.07 25.34 -16.74
C SER A 52 30.51 25.38 -18.17
N PRO A 53 31.30 25.75 -19.19
CA PRO A 53 30.76 26.30 -20.42
C PRO A 53 30.40 25.25 -21.49
N ILE A 54 29.36 25.55 -22.26
CA ILE A 54 29.16 25.04 -23.63
C ILE A 54 29.52 26.18 -24.59
N ASP A 55 30.26 25.87 -25.66
CA ASP A 55 30.73 26.83 -26.66
C ASP A 55 29.70 27.00 -27.79
N GLU A 56 29.15 28.21 -27.93
CA GLU A 56 28.60 28.68 -29.21
C GLU A 56 29.06 30.12 -29.51
N SER A 57 29.69 30.28 -30.67
CA SER A 57 30.10 31.58 -31.19
C SER A 57 28.99 32.26 -32.00
N VAL A 58 28.81 33.58 -31.90
CA VAL A 58 28.61 34.49 -33.06
C VAL A 58 28.70 35.99 -32.67
N SER A 59 29.33 36.77 -33.56
CA SER A 59 29.46 38.25 -33.68
C SER A 59 29.03 39.21 -32.53
N ARG A 60 29.99 40.05 -32.09
CA ARG A 60 29.76 41.32 -31.36
C ARG A 60 29.46 42.49 -32.33
N LEU A 61 28.77 43.56 -31.85
CA LEU A 61 29.05 45.01 -32.05
C LEU A 61 28.02 45.84 -31.21
N PRO A 62 28.17 47.18 -30.97
CA PRO A 62 28.26 47.66 -29.58
C PRO A 62 27.17 48.69 -29.14
N ALA A 63 27.21 49.04 -27.85
CA ALA A 63 26.24 49.88 -27.14
C ALA A 63 26.58 51.39 -27.07
N ALA A 64 25.55 52.24 -26.88
CA ALA A 64 25.54 53.57 -26.24
C ALA A 64 24.16 54.28 -26.42
N PRO A 65 23.81 55.34 -25.65
CA PRO A 65 23.95 55.52 -24.21
C PRO A 65 22.68 56.12 -23.53
N ARG A 66 22.79 56.46 -22.24
CA ARG A 66 21.77 57.06 -21.35
C ARG A 66 21.06 58.33 -21.91
N GLY A 67 19.76 58.47 -21.61
CA GLY A 67 18.99 59.73 -21.65
C GLY A 67 18.14 59.87 -20.38
N ALA A 68 17.81 61.09 -19.94
CA ALA A 68 17.25 61.32 -18.59
C ALA A 68 16.07 62.32 -18.54
N ARG A 69 15.13 62.02 -17.62
CA ARG A 69 14.15 62.92 -16.96
C ARG A 69 13.35 63.91 -17.82
N THR A 70 12.02 63.75 -17.77
CA THR A 70 11.13 64.82 -17.30
C THR A 70 9.85 64.23 -16.70
N ALA A 71 9.22 64.96 -15.78
CA ALA A 71 7.96 64.56 -15.14
C ALA A 71 6.85 65.55 -15.48
N THR A 72 5.62 65.05 -15.65
CA THR A 72 4.42 65.88 -15.76
C THR A 72 3.33 65.29 -14.87
N THR A 73 3.10 65.90 -13.71
CA THR A 73 2.06 65.46 -12.77
C THR A 73 0.70 65.99 -13.21
N VAL A 74 -0.28 65.10 -13.40
CA VAL A 74 -1.69 65.47 -13.48
C VAL A 74 -2.41 64.86 -12.28
N ALA A 75 -2.84 65.71 -11.35
CA ALA A 75 -3.56 65.28 -10.16
C ALA A 75 -5.06 65.16 -10.46
N ALA A 76 -5.62 63.97 -10.31
CA ALA A 76 -7.06 63.73 -10.21
C ALA A 76 -7.34 63.12 -8.84
N ALA A 77 -8.17 63.78 -8.04
CA ALA A 77 -8.54 63.29 -6.72
C ALA A 77 -9.58 62.17 -6.83
N VAL A 78 -9.27 61.01 -6.28
CA VAL A 78 -10.21 59.89 -6.09
C VAL A 78 -10.35 59.64 -4.59
N CYS A 79 -11.57 59.37 -4.13
CA CYS A 79 -11.87 59.24 -2.71
C CYS A 79 -11.16 58.03 -2.10
N ILE A 80 -10.49 58.24 -0.96
CA ILE A 80 -9.94 57.15 -0.15
C ILE A 80 -11.10 56.46 0.58
N ALA A 81 -11.68 55.45 -0.06
CA ALA A 81 -12.34 54.38 0.67
C ALA A 81 -11.26 53.53 1.35
N TRP A 82 -11.40 53.30 2.66
CA TRP A 82 -10.61 52.27 3.35
C TRP A 82 -11.14 50.90 2.94
N VAL A 83 -10.71 50.43 1.77
CA VAL A 83 -10.76 49.01 1.45
C VAL A 83 -9.71 48.35 2.35
N SER A 84 -10.18 47.61 3.36
CA SER A 84 -9.31 46.65 4.03
C SER A 84 -8.82 45.66 2.97
N LEU A 85 -7.53 45.74 2.65
CA LEU A 85 -6.84 44.65 1.98
C LEU A 85 -6.80 43.47 2.95
N ALA A 86 -7.87 42.68 2.94
CA ALA A 86 -7.72 41.25 3.17
C ALA A 86 -6.64 40.76 2.19
N ALA A 87 -5.73 39.92 2.68
CA ALA A 87 -4.92 39.10 1.78
C ALA A 87 -5.88 38.33 0.85
N PRO A 88 -5.48 37.98 -0.38
CA PRO A 88 -6.24 36.99 -1.13
C PRO A 88 -6.33 35.74 -0.26
N SER A 89 -7.56 35.37 0.14
CA SER A 89 -7.78 34.02 0.64
C SER A 89 -7.32 33.07 -0.47
N ALA A 90 -6.43 32.14 -0.14
CA ALA A 90 -6.36 30.92 -0.91
C ALA A 90 -7.80 30.37 -0.98
N LEU A 91 -8.27 30.05 -2.17
CA LEU A 91 -9.55 29.39 -2.31
C LEU A 91 -9.42 28.00 -1.66
N ALA A 92 -10.43 27.56 -0.91
CA ALA A 92 -10.46 26.18 -0.47
C ALA A 92 -10.53 25.27 -1.70
N ASP A 93 -9.51 24.44 -1.85
CA ASP A 93 -9.46 23.42 -2.90
C ASP A 93 -9.99 22.10 -2.35
N ALA A 94 -10.68 21.33 -3.19
CA ALA A 94 -11.22 20.03 -2.81
C ALA A 94 -10.09 19.04 -2.46
N PRO A 95 -10.33 18.04 -1.60
CA PRO A 95 -9.38 16.96 -1.37
C PRO A 95 -8.98 16.23 -2.66
N GLU A 96 -7.68 16.11 -2.91
CA GLU A 96 -7.14 15.35 -4.04
C GLU A 96 -6.33 14.14 -3.53
N ALA A 97 -6.30 13.07 -4.34
CA ALA A 97 -5.48 11.90 -4.11
C ALA A 97 -4.75 11.46 -5.37
N VAL A 98 -3.49 11.06 -5.22
CA VAL A 98 -2.66 10.51 -6.30
C VAL A 98 -2.26 9.09 -5.92
N ALA A 99 -2.70 8.11 -6.71
CA ALA A 99 -2.52 6.70 -6.42
C ALA A 99 -1.27 6.11 -7.07
N THR A 100 -0.72 5.08 -6.43
CA THR A 100 0.18 4.01 -6.94
C THR A 100 -0.48 2.64 -6.69
N PHE A 101 0.28 1.53 -6.71
CA PHE A 101 -0.24 0.19 -6.34
C PHE A 101 -0.59 0.08 -4.84
N GLU A 102 0.32 0.45 -3.94
CA GLU A 102 0.15 0.28 -2.48
C GLU A 102 -0.13 1.59 -1.73
N SER A 103 -0.15 2.74 -2.42
CA SER A 103 -0.19 4.05 -1.77
C SER A 103 -1.24 4.99 -2.37
N LEU A 104 -1.77 5.86 -1.50
CA LEU A 104 -2.50 7.06 -1.89
C LEU A 104 -1.79 8.28 -1.28
N SER A 105 -1.15 9.09 -2.11
CA SER A 105 -0.84 10.49 -1.74
C SER A 105 -2.14 11.24 -1.47
N LEU A 106 -2.14 12.12 -0.48
CA LEU A 106 -3.26 12.95 -0.10
C LEU A 106 -2.84 14.43 -0.07
N TYR A 107 -3.74 15.28 -0.57
CA TYR A 107 -3.56 16.72 -0.72
C TYR A 107 -4.85 17.46 -0.32
N TRP A 108 -4.76 18.52 0.49
CA TRP A 108 -5.91 19.37 0.79
C TRP A 108 -5.51 20.77 1.29
N THR A 109 -6.30 21.78 0.93
CA THR A 109 -6.18 23.16 1.43
C THR A 109 -7.56 23.67 1.89
N PRO A 110 -7.91 23.50 3.18
CA PRO A 110 -9.16 23.99 3.74
C PRO A 110 -9.20 25.52 3.91
N ASP A 111 -10.41 26.08 3.99
CA ASP A 111 -10.76 27.51 3.97
C ASP A 111 -10.01 28.38 5.02
N ASP A 112 -9.60 27.75 6.12
CA ASP A 112 -8.98 28.40 7.29
C ASP A 112 -7.57 27.81 7.60
N ALA A 113 -6.89 27.22 6.60
CA ALA A 113 -5.58 26.58 6.74
C ALA A 113 -4.54 27.49 7.44
N ARG A 114 -3.84 26.97 8.45
CA ARG A 114 -2.75 27.68 9.18
C ARG A 114 -1.87 26.76 10.02
N GLU A 115 -0.72 27.28 10.43
CA GLU A 115 0.17 26.66 11.42
C GLU A 115 -0.58 26.19 12.69
N ARG A 116 0.00 25.18 13.36
CA ARG A 116 -0.53 24.56 14.59
C ARG A 116 -1.90 23.89 14.43
N ARG A 117 -2.23 23.51 13.19
CA ARG A 117 -3.35 22.65 12.83
C ARG A 117 -2.85 21.46 12.04
N TYR A 118 -3.68 20.44 11.95
CA TYR A 118 -3.43 19.22 11.20
C TYR A 118 -4.74 18.75 10.54
N VAL A 119 -4.61 17.89 9.55
CA VAL A 119 -5.73 17.13 8.99
C VAL A 119 -5.64 15.71 9.53
N GLY A 120 -6.66 15.29 10.29
CA GLY A 120 -6.85 13.89 10.66
C GLY A 120 -7.36 13.10 9.45
N VAL A 121 -6.81 11.91 9.24
CA VAL A 121 -7.15 11.03 8.10
C VAL A 121 -7.82 9.77 8.62
N ARG A 122 -8.88 9.32 7.95
CA ARG A 122 -9.38 7.94 8.08
C ARG A 122 -9.84 7.40 6.73
N TYR A 123 -9.76 6.08 6.56
CA TYR A 123 -10.03 5.42 5.30
C TYR A 123 -10.74 4.06 5.49
N ARG A 124 -11.38 3.55 4.44
CA ARG A 124 -11.92 2.19 4.37
C ARG A 124 -12.04 1.73 2.92
N THR A 125 -12.03 0.42 2.68
CA THR A 125 -12.44 -0.14 1.39
C THR A 125 -13.91 0.17 1.11
N LEU A 126 -14.27 0.34 -0.16
CA LEU A 126 -15.66 0.54 -0.62
C LEU A 126 -16.31 -0.74 -1.12
N THR A 127 -15.54 -1.63 -1.74
CA THR A 127 -16.04 -2.88 -2.33
C THR A 127 -15.10 -4.02 -1.94
N PRO A 128 -15.45 -4.87 -0.96
CA PRO A 128 -16.56 -4.72 -0.01
C PRO A 128 -16.36 -3.53 0.95
N VAL A 129 -17.45 -2.99 1.51
CA VAL A 129 -17.41 -1.85 2.43
C VAL A 129 -16.73 -2.25 3.75
N GLY A 130 -15.52 -1.75 3.97
CA GLY A 130 -14.70 -2.05 5.14
C GLY A 130 -15.03 -1.23 6.38
N ALA A 131 -14.38 -1.59 7.48
CA ALA A 131 -14.35 -0.76 8.69
C ALA A 131 -13.42 0.45 8.50
N TRP A 132 -13.74 1.57 9.17
CA TRP A 132 -12.89 2.76 9.17
C TRP A 132 -11.57 2.51 9.94
N ARG A 133 -10.45 2.54 9.21
CA ARG A 133 -9.07 2.57 9.72
C ARG A 133 -8.59 4.02 9.83
N ALA A 134 -7.70 4.30 10.77
CA ALA A 134 -7.08 5.62 10.91
C ALA A 134 -5.82 5.72 10.04
N GLY A 135 -5.64 6.85 9.35
CA GLY A 135 -4.41 7.20 8.64
C GLY A 135 -3.53 8.15 9.44
N TYR A 136 -2.26 8.26 9.08
CA TYR A 136 -1.35 9.21 9.73
C TYR A 136 -1.76 10.67 9.44
N PRO A 137 -1.78 11.58 10.43
CA PRO A 137 -2.28 12.94 10.23
C PRO A 137 -1.34 13.79 9.35
N MET A 138 -1.92 14.63 8.49
CA MET A 138 -1.17 15.53 7.61
C MET A 138 -0.83 16.83 8.36
N PRO A 139 0.46 17.23 8.44
CA PRO A 139 0.87 18.49 9.05
C PRO A 139 0.63 19.68 8.10
N TYR A 140 0.52 20.89 8.67
CA TYR A 140 0.60 22.13 7.89
C TYR A 140 2.02 22.34 7.36
N ALA A 141 2.17 22.47 6.03
CA ALA A 141 3.47 22.64 5.37
C ALA A 141 3.38 23.54 4.13
N ALA A 142 2.78 24.74 4.27
CA ALA A 142 2.66 25.73 3.19
C ALA A 142 4.03 26.20 2.67
N ILE A 143 4.16 26.36 1.35
CA ILE A 143 5.39 26.83 0.69
C ILE A 143 5.03 27.89 -0.38
N PRO A 144 4.94 29.19 0.00
CA PRO A 144 4.54 30.24 -0.93
C PRO A 144 5.52 30.43 -2.09
N GLY A 145 5.00 30.63 -3.31
CA GLY A 145 5.80 30.85 -4.52
C GLY A 145 6.31 29.60 -5.23
N THR A 146 5.92 28.40 -4.79
CA THR A 146 6.23 27.11 -5.44
C THR A 146 4.99 26.49 -6.08
N ASP A 147 5.14 25.43 -6.87
CA ASP A 147 3.98 24.68 -7.40
C ASP A 147 3.16 23.96 -6.30
N ALA A 148 3.68 23.90 -5.06
CA ALA A 148 3.01 23.36 -3.88
C ALA A 148 2.24 24.42 -3.07
N GLU A 149 2.16 25.69 -3.50
CA GLU A 149 1.50 26.77 -2.74
C GLU A 149 0.01 26.48 -2.46
N GLY A 150 -0.70 25.86 -3.41
CA GLY A 150 -2.10 25.44 -3.25
C GLY A 150 -2.31 24.11 -2.51
N ALA A 151 -1.24 23.45 -2.07
CA ALA A 151 -1.27 22.10 -1.49
C ALA A 151 -0.80 22.10 -0.03
N VAL A 152 -1.51 22.81 0.85
CA VAL A 152 -1.01 23.24 2.17
C VAL A 152 -0.89 22.11 3.20
N TYR A 153 -1.79 21.12 3.17
CA TYR A 153 -1.65 19.87 3.91
C TYR A 153 -1.37 18.73 2.94
N ARG A 154 -0.37 17.91 3.26
CA ARG A 154 0.11 16.80 2.43
C ARG A 154 0.46 15.60 3.30
N GLY A 155 0.13 14.41 2.83
CA GLY A 155 0.41 13.16 3.52
C GLY A 155 0.17 11.95 2.63
N SER A 156 0.25 10.75 3.19
CA SER A 156 -0.01 9.51 2.45
C SER A 156 -0.69 8.45 3.30
N LEU A 157 -1.47 7.62 2.61
CA LEU A 157 -1.77 6.25 3.04
C LEU A 157 -0.82 5.30 2.28
N VAL A 158 -0.38 4.24 2.96
CA VAL A 158 0.62 3.26 2.50
C VAL A 158 0.18 1.83 2.78
N GLN A 159 0.83 0.84 2.16
CA GLN A 159 0.54 -0.60 2.36
C GLN A 159 -0.96 -0.91 2.22
N LEU A 160 -1.60 -0.27 1.24
CA LEU A 160 -2.97 -0.53 0.78
C LEU A 160 -2.97 -1.69 -0.22
N GLN A 161 -4.13 -2.32 -0.38
CA GLN A 161 -4.33 -3.38 -1.36
C GLN A 161 -4.32 -2.76 -2.77
N PRO A 162 -3.63 -3.36 -3.75
CA PRO A 162 -3.74 -2.98 -5.15
C PRO A 162 -5.16 -3.05 -5.70
N GLY A 163 -5.40 -2.35 -6.82
CA GLY A 163 -6.67 -2.32 -7.57
C GLY A 163 -7.92 -1.81 -6.84
N THR A 164 -7.82 -1.52 -5.54
CA THR A 164 -8.91 -1.43 -4.57
C THR A 164 -9.43 -0.01 -4.40
N GLU A 165 -10.74 0.15 -4.26
CA GLU A 165 -11.38 1.45 -4.02
C GLU A 165 -11.47 1.77 -2.54
N TYR A 166 -10.96 2.96 -2.17
CA TYR A 166 -10.96 3.49 -0.82
C TYR A 166 -11.79 4.78 -0.74
N GLU A 167 -12.66 4.85 0.26
CA GLU A 167 -13.24 6.11 0.75
C GLU A 167 -12.29 6.69 1.81
N VAL A 168 -11.89 7.94 1.64
CA VAL A 168 -11.00 8.65 2.57
C VAL A 168 -11.72 9.90 3.08
N GLU A 169 -11.84 10.03 4.41
CA GLU A 169 -12.34 11.25 5.05
C GLU A 169 -11.17 12.05 5.65
N LEU A 170 -11.14 13.34 5.33
CA LEU A 170 -10.22 14.32 5.89
C LEU A 170 -10.96 15.21 6.89
N THR A 171 -10.38 15.39 8.08
CA THR A 171 -10.93 16.27 9.13
C THR A 171 -9.92 17.35 9.51
N HIS A 172 -10.23 18.62 9.25
CA HIS A 172 -9.38 19.76 9.63
C HIS A 172 -9.61 20.11 11.11
N HIS A 173 -8.57 19.99 11.93
CA HIS A 173 -8.63 20.25 13.37
C HIS A 173 -8.00 21.58 13.74
N ALA A 174 -8.62 22.27 14.71
CA ALA A 174 -8.00 23.38 15.41
C ALA A 174 -6.91 22.91 16.40
N ALA A 175 -6.12 23.86 16.90
CA ALA A 175 -5.03 23.61 17.86
C ALA A 175 -5.50 23.06 19.24
N ASP A 176 -6.81 23.09 19.52
CA ASP A 176 -7.45 22.48 20.69
C ASP A 176 -8.12 21.12 20.38
N GLY A 177 -7.94 20.61 19.16
CA GLY A 177 -8.54 19.36 18.66
C GLY A 177 -9.97 19.50 18.15
N SER A 178 -10.62 20.67 18.29
CA SER A 178 -11.98 20.86 17.77
C SER A 178 -12.03 20.77 16.24
N VAL A 179 -13.09 20.15 15.72
CA VAL A 179 -13.29 19.97 14.27
C VAL A 179 -13.84 21.27 13.67
N LEU A 180 -13.21 21.71 12.59
CA LEU A 180 -13.58 22.93 11.87
C LEU A 180 -14.34 22.59 10.59
N GLU A 181 -13.84 21.60 9.86
CA GLU A 181 -14.22 21.28 8.50
C GLU A 181 -13.96 19.78 8.25
N ARG A 182 -14.78 19.17 7.41
CA ARG A 182 -14.59 17.81 6.91
C ARG A 182 -14.95 17.75 5.44
N ASP A 183 -14.21 16.95 4.72
CA ASP A 183 -14.52 16.58 3.35
C ASP A 183 -14.00 15.15 3.07
N SER A 184 -14.42 14.54 1.97
CA SER A 184 -14.10 13.16 1.65
C SER A 184 -13.92 12.93 0.15
N LEU A 185 -12.97 12.06 -0.19
CA LEU A 185 -12.72 11.62 -1.56
C LEU A 185 -12.88 10.10 -1.71
N VAL A 186 -13.00 9.67 -2.96
CA VAL A 186 -12.87 8.26 -3.36
C VAL A 186 -11.68 8.16 -4.30
N ALA A 187 -10.78 7.22 -4.03
CA ALA A 187 -9.63 6.93 -4.87
C ALA A 187 -9.46 5.41 -5.02
N ARG A 188 -8.84 4.99 -6.12
CA ARG A 188 -8.51 3.58 -6.40
C ARG A 188 -6.99 3.44 -6.54
N THR A 189 -6.40 2.46 -5.86
CA THR A 189 -5.02 2.04 -6.11
C THR A 189 -4.88 1.42 -7.51
N TRP A 190 -3.67 1.38 -8.07
CA TRP A 190 -3.43 0.70 -9.33
C TRP A 190 -3.51 -0.82 -9.10
N ALA A 191 -4.09 -1.55 -10.05
CA ALA A 191 -3.99 -3.01 -10.07
C ALA A 191 -2.64 -3.44 -10.67
N ASP A 192 -2.08 -4.54 -10.20
CA ASP A 192 -0.87 -5.15 -10.74
C ASP A 192 -1.04 -5.65 -12.18
N ALA A 193 -2.26 -6.04 -12.54
CA ALA A 193 -2.64 -6.38 -13.90
C ALA A 193 -2.74 -5.13 -14.80
N PHE A 194 -1.71 -4.90 -15.62
CA PHE A 194 -1.77 -3.88 -16.66
C PHE A 194 -2.76 -4.26 -17.79
N PRO A 195 -3.49 -3.29 -18.37
CA PRO A 195 -4.40 -3.55 -19.49
C PRO A 195 -3.62 -3.75 -20.79
N GLU A 196 -3.09 -4.95 -21.02
CA GLU A 196 -2.28 -5.29 -22.20
C GLU A 196 -3.09 -5.27 -23.51
N HIS A 197 -2.51 -4.66 -24.57
CA HIS A 197 -3.02 -4.84 -25.92
C HIS A 197 -2.74 -6.26 -26.41
N SER A 198 -3.76 -6.94 -26.95
CA SER A 198 -3.72 -8.31 -27.50
C SER A 198 -2.83 -8.55 -28.73
N ASP A 199 -1.93 -7.61 -29.06
CA ASP A 199 -0.97 -7.69 -30.17
C ASP A 199 0.45 -7.52 -29.60
N VAL A 200 0.89 -8.55 -28.89
CA VAL A 200 2.19 -8.60 -28.20
C VAL A 200 3.32 -8.66 -29.23
N THR A 201 4.21 -7.67 -29.19
CA THR A 201 5.35 -7.58 -30.10
C THR A 201 6.49 -8.45 -29.56
N ARG A 202 6.60 -9.68 -30.04
CA ARG A 202 7.72 -10.56 -29.66
C ARG A 202 9.05 -9.99 -30.14
N LEU A 203 10.07 -10.09 -29.30
CA LEU A 203 11.43 -9.62 -29.60
C LEU A 203 12.36 -10.82 -29.85
N ASP A 204 13.15 -10.73 -30.92
CA ASP A 204 14.29 -11.61 -31.21
C ASP A 204 15.61 -10.95 -30.79
N ASP A 205 16.62 -11.78 -30.52
CA ASP A 205 18.02 -11.38 -30.33
C ASP A 205 18.53 -10.40 -31.39
N ARG A 206 19.33 -9.42 -30.96
CA ARG A 206 19.84 -8.35 -31.83
C ARG A 206 21.15 -7.75 -31.35
N THR A 207 21.95 -7.34 -32.33
CA THR A 207 23.20 -6.59 -32.13
C THR A 207 23.07 -5.10 -32.47
N THR A 208 21.85 -4.56 -32.44
CA THR A 208 21.51 -3.18 -32.77
C THR A 208 20.46 -2.63 -31.82
N PRO A 209 20.42 -1.31 -31.56
CA PRO A 209 19.48 -0.73 -30.61
C PRO A 209 18.01 -1.07 -30.90
N LEU A 210 17.26 -1.38 -29.85
CA LEU A 210 15.80 -1.46 -29.89
C LEU A 210 15.21 -0.04 -29.79
N VAL A 211 14.11 0.21 -30.49
CA VAL A 211 13.46 1.52 -30.57
C VAL A 211 11.95 1.34 -30.44
N LEU A 212 11.38 1.89 -29.36
CA LEU A 212 9.97 1.83 -29.01
C LEU A 212 9.32 3.20 -29.20
N GLU A 213 8.87 3.47 -30.43
CA GLU A 213 8.25 4.75 -30.88
C GLU A 213 6.72 4.63 -31.09
N ARG A 214 6.08 3.62 -30.50
CA ARG A 214 4.63 3.38 -30.64
C ARG A 214 3.96 3.23 -29.30
N SER A 215 3.27 4.28 -28.89
CA SER A 215 2.39 4.29 -27.73
C SER A 215 1.23 3.30 -27.89
N GLY A 216 0.79 2.74 -26.76
CA GLY A 216 -0.54 2.14 -26.62
C GLY A 216 -1.59 3.19 -26.24
N SER A 217 -2.53 2.79 -25.40
CA SER A 217 -3.51 3.65 -24.74
C SER A 217 -3.79 3.15 -23.32
N ALA A 218 -4.44 3.96 -22.48
CA ALA A 218 -4.78 3.60 -21.10
C ALA A 218 -5.50 2.25 -20.97
N ASP A 219 -6.33 1.88 -21.97
CA ASP A 219 -7.10 0.63 -21.98
C ASP A 219 -6.40 -0.51 -22.75
N ALA A 220 -5.20 -0.27 -23.33
CA ALA A 220 -4.48 -1.20 -24.20
C ALA A 220 -3.00 -0.80 -24.36
N TYR A 221 -2.14 -1.21 -23.44
CA TYR A 221 -0.70 -0.92 -23.45
C TYR A 221 0.03 -1.71 -24.55
N ARG A 222 0.99 -1.10 -25.24
CA ARG A 222 1.79 -1.79 -26.27
C ARG A 222 2.87 -2.64 -25.61
N VAL A 223 2.68 -3.96 -25.68
CA VAL A 223 3.62 -4.93 -25.10
C VAL A 223 4.73 -5.28 -26.10
N TYR A 224 5.97 -5.27 -25.60
CA TYR A 224 7.19 -5.72 -26.24
C TYR A 224 7.83 -6.79 -25.35
N ASP A 225 7.75 -8.05 -25.76
CA ASP A 225 8.02 -9.22 -24.91
C ASP A 225 9.15 -10.08 -25.51
N GLY A 226 10.26 -10.17 -24.80
CA GLY A 226 11.43 -10.95 -25.19
C GLY A 226 11.43 -12.41 -24.74
N LEU A 227 10.37 -12.93 -24.12
CA LEU A 227 10.35 -14.32 -23.65
C LEU A 227 10.47 -15.30 -24.82
N GLN A 228 11.56 -16.07 -24.82
CA GLN A 228 11.90 -17.05 -25.84
C GLN A 228 11.22 -18.41 -25.59
N PRO A 229 11.11 -19.29 -26.62
CA PRO A 229 10.46 -20.59 -26.50
C PRO A 229 11.14 -21.59 -25.55
N ASP A 230 12.37 -21.32 -25.10
CA ASP A 230 13.12 -22.11 -24.12
C ASP A 230 13.10 -21.50 -22.70
N GLY A 231 12.38 -20.38 -22.50
CA GLY A 231 12.31 -19.65 -21.23
C GLY A 231 13.38 -18.57 -21.05
N SER A 232 14.30 -18.38 -22.02
CA SER A 232 15.30 -17.32 -21.96
C SER A 232 14.73 -15.93 -22.32
N ARG A 233 15.54 -14.88 -22.10
CA ARG A 233 15.23 -13.48 -22.43
C ARG A 233 15.84 -13.10 -23.78
N ALA A 234 15.16 -12.25 -24.55
CA ALA A 234 15.68 -11.75 -25.82
C ALA A 234 16.88 -10.83 -25.58
N ARG A 235 17.99 -11.09 -26.27
CA ARG A 235 19.27 -10.43 -26.00
C ARG A 235 19.53 -9.23 -26.91
N ILE A 236 19.66 -8.05 -26.31
CA ILE A 236 19.86 -6.75 -26.96
C ILE A 236 21.29 -6.28 -26.62
N ASP A 237 22.28 -6.77 -27.37
CA ASP A 237 23.70 -6.49 -27.13
C ASP A 237 24.25 -5.50 -28.16
N VAL A 238 24.41 -4.24 -27.76
CA VAL A 238 24.92 -3.19 -28.65
C VAL A 238 26.42 -2.93 -28.48
N GLY A 239 27.13 -3.78 -27.75
CA GLY A 239 28.53 -3.63 -27.39
C GLY A 239 28.79 -2.62 -26.26
N THR A 240 29.94 -2.77 -25.60
CA THR A 240 30.31 -2.05 -24.37
C THR A 240 31.40 -0.99 -24.61
N GLY A 241 31.56 -0.06 -23.66
CA GLY A 241 32.62 0.96 -23.66
C GLY A 241 32.47 2.05 -24.73
N ASN A 242 33.47 2.95 -24.81
CA ASN A 242 33.39 4.28 -25.43
C ASN A 242 33.03 4.31 -26.94
N GLY A 243 32.98 3.16 -27.61
CA GLY A 243 32.51 3.03 -29.00
C GLY A 243 31.04 2.62 -29.16
N SER A 244 30.33 2.34 -28.06
CA SER A 244 28.96 1.83 -28.09
C SER A 244 27.91 2.92 -28.39
N PRO A 245 26.70 2.54 -28.85
CA PRO A 245 25.59 3.48 -29.04
C PRO A 245 25.16 4.18 -27.74
N ARG A 246 24.53 5.35 -27.85
CA ARG A 246 24.03 6.09 -26.67
C ARG A 246 23.01 5.32 -25.82
N GLN A 247 22.28 4.38 -26.41
CA GLN A 247 21.43 3.47 -25.65
C GLN A 247 21.25 2.13 -26.36
N ALA A 248 21.14 1.04 -25.60
CA ALA A 248 20.74 -0.27 -26.14
C ALA A 248 19.23 -0.31 -26.45
N VAL A 249 18.41 0.38 -25.65
CA VAL A 249 16.97 0.58 -25.90
C VAL A 249 16.60 2.06 -25.84
N ARG A 250 15.92 2.58 -26.87
CA ARG A 250 15.21 3.87 -26.85
C ARG A 250 13.73 3.63 -26.58
N ILE A 251 13.16 4.34 -25.60
CA ILE A 251 11.72 4.45 -25.39
C ILE A 251 11.30 5.90 -25.66
N ASP A 252 10.34 6.09 -26.56
CA ASP A 252 9.79 7.37 -27.03
C ASP A 252 8.29 7.17 -27.31
N ALA A 253 7.58 6.79 -26.24
CA ALA A 253 6.22 6.25 -26.28
C ALA A 253 5.54 6.36 -24.91
N SER A 254 4.26 5.99 -24.83
CA SER A 254 3.46 5.99 -23.59
C SER A 254 2.46 4.84 -23.61
N TYR A 255 2.03 4.35 -22.45
CA TYR A 255 1.26 3.09 -22.34
C TYR A 255 2.00 1.94 -23.04
N VAL A 256 3.20 1.62 -22.56
CA VAL A 256 4.07 0.57 -23.13
C VAL A 256 4.62 -0.34 -22.04
N ILE A 257 4.78 -1.62 -22.36
CA ILE A 257 5.46 -2.60 -21.50
C ILE A 257 6.64 -3.15 -22.28
N LEU A 258 7.83 -3.10 -21.70
CA LEU A 258 9.03 -3.80 -22.17
C LEU A 258 9.37 -4.87 -21.15
N ARG A 259 9.34 -6.15 -21.57
CA ARG A 259 9.63 -7.27 -20.67
C ARG A 259 10.48 -8.38 -21.25
N ASN A 260 11.06 -9.18 -20.35
CA ASN A 260 11.81 -10.40 -20.66
C ASN A 260 12.99 -10.17 -21.62
N VAL A 261 13.78 -9.12 -21.37
CA VAL A 261 14.97 -8.75 -22.18
C VAL A 261 16.26 -8.82 -21.36
N GLU A 262 17.34 -9.28 -22.01
CA GLU A 262 18.72 -9.06 -21.56
C GLU A 262 19.26 -7.85 -22.34
N VAL A 263 19.70 -6.80 -21.66
CA VAL A 263 20.12 -5.53 -22.25
C VAL A 263 21.58 -5.30 -21.93
N VAL A 264 22.43 -5.37 -22.95
CA VAL A 264 23.89 -5.37 -22.79
C VAL A 264 24.53 -4.20 -23.53
N GLY A 265 25.30 -3.41 -22.80
CA GLY A 265 26.09 -2.33 -23.36
C GLY A 265 25.31 -1.03 -23.63
N GLY A 266 25.89 -0.22 -24.51
CA GLY A 266 25.47 1.17 -24.71
C GLY A 266 25.98 2.13 -23.62
N GLN A 267 25.88 3.44 -23.83
CA GLN A 267 26.17 4.45 -22.81
C GLN A 267 25.15 4.36 -21.66
N HIS A 268 23.87 4.23 -21.99
CA HIS A 268 22.80 3.84 -21.08
C HIS A 268 22.22 2.50 -21.55
N GLY A 269 21.71 1.66 -20.65
CA GLY A 269 21.00 0.44 -21.06
C GLY A 269 19.71 0.79 -21.79
N ILE A 270 18.75 1.31 -21.03
CA ILE A 270 17.46 1.82 -21.51
C ILE A 270 17.45 3.34 -21.31
N ARG A 271 17.12 4.10 -22.37
CA ARG A 271 16.90 5.55 -22.26
C ARG A 271 15.50 5.95 -22.72
N ILE A 272 14.79 6.63 -21.82
CA ILE A 272 13.43 7.12 -21.98
C ILE A 272 13.47 8.59 -22.39
N PHE A 273 12.62 8.98 -23.34
CA PHE A 273 12.54 10.33 -23.90
C PHE A 273 11.18 10.97 -23.60
N GLY A 274 10.77 10.91 -22.33
CA GLY A 274 9.48 11.41 -21.84
C GLY A 274 8.34 10.39 -22.01
N GLY A 275 7.12 10.84 -21.74
CA GLY A 275 5.90 10.01 -21.83
C GLY A 275 5.31 9.63 -20.47
N THR A 276 4.24 8.84 -20.50
CA THR A 276 3.54 8.33 -19.31
C THR A 276 3.24 6.83 -19.43
N ASP A 277 3.06 6.15 -18.31
CA ASP A 277 2.62 4.75 -18.26
C ASP A 277 3.59 3.82 -19.01
N ILE A 278 4.84 3.82 -18.56
CA ILE A 278 5.94 3.06 -19.12
C ILE A 278 6.34 1.99 -18.10
N VAL A 279 6.24 0.73 -18.48
CA VAL A 279 6.63 -0.41 -17.63
C VAL A 279 7.90 -1.04 -18.20
N ILE A 280 8.93 -1.17 -17.36
CA ILE A 280 10.10 -2.01 -17.58
C ILE A 280 10.00 -3.12 -16.53
N GLU A 281 9.75 -4.35 -16.96
CA GLU A 281 9.59 -5.49 -16.06
C GLU A 281 10.40 -6.71 -16.50
N ASP A 282 10.84 -7.54 -15.54
CA ASP A 282 11.56 -8.78 -15.84
C ASP A 282 12.71 -8.60 -16.83
N ALA A 283 13.48 -7.52 -16.65
CA ALA A 283 14.67 -7.23 -17.45
C ALA A 283 15.95 -7.61 -16.69
N ASP A 284 17.00 -7.87 -17.45
CA ASP A 284 18.38 -8.00 -16.96
C ASP A 284 19.23 -6.99 -17.72
N ILE A 285 19.84 -6.02 -17.03
CA ILE A 285 20.54 -4.89 -17.64
C ILE A 285 21.96 -4.86 -17.09
N HIS A 286 22.96 -4.97 -17.96
CA HIS A 286 24.36 -5.01 -17.54
C HIS A 286 25.35 -4.43 -18.55
N SER A 287 26.55 -4.12 -18.05
CA SER A 287 27.70 -3.66 -18.83
C SER A 287 27.47 -2.38 -19.66
N TRP A 288 26.56 -1.51 -19.21
CA TRP A 288 26.37 -0.17 -19.78
C TRP A 288 27.47 0.80 -19.31
N GLY A 289 27.61 1.92 -20.00
CA GLY A 289 28.47 3.04 -19.59
C GLY A 289 29.82 3.13 -20.29
N HIS A 290 30.42 4.32 -20.21
CA HIS A 290 31.68 4.69 -20.84
C HIS A 290 32.74 5.09 -19.81
N VAL A 291 34.02 4.84 -20.12
CA VAL A 291 35.17 5.37 -19.38
C VAL A 291 35.29 6.86 -19.68
N ASP A 292 35.45 7.67 -18.64
CA ASP A 292 35.73 9.09 -18.77
C ASP A 292 37.23 9.33 -19.00
N ASP A 293 37.70 9.05 -20.22
CA ASP A 293 39.13 9.07 -20.62
C ASP A 293 39.79 10.47 -20.58
N ARG A 294 39.04 11.52 -20.19
CA ARG A 294 39.56 12.87 -19.96
C ARG A 294 40.70 12.83 -18.95
N TYR A 295 41.80 13.50 -19.30
CA TYR A 295 43.03 13.56 -18.49
C TYR A 295 43.70 12.20 -18.19
N GLY A 296 43.22 11.10 -18.79
CA GLY A 296 43.80 9.75 -18.62
C GLY A 296 43.34 9.01 -17.36
N GLN A 297 42.23 9.41 -16.73
CA GLN A 297 41.58 8.59 -15.70
C GLN A 297 40.83 7.40 -16.31
N THR A 298 40.47 6.42 -15.48
CA THR A 298 39.86 5.14 -15.89
C THR A 298 38.45 4.91 -15.33
N PHE A 299 37.93 5.83 -14.53
CA PHE A 299 36.60 5.75 -13.92
C PHE A 299 35.48 5.99 -14.95
N GLY A 300 34.27 5.58 -14.61
CA GLY A 300 33.07 5.78 -15.43
C GLY A 300 32.73 7.25 -15.65
N ARG A 301 31.96 7.52 -16.70
CA ARG A 301 31.34 8.82 -16.96
C ARG A 301 30.13 9.00 -16.05
N ASN A 302 30.03 10.16 -15.39
CA ASN A 302 28.87 10.45 -14.52
C ASN A 302 27.56 10.46 -15.32
N HIS A 303 26.49 9.92 -14.73
CA HIS A 303 25.13 9.84 -15.31
C HIS A 303 24.96 8.86 -16.49
N ASP A 304 25.90 7.92 -16.68
CA ASP A 304 25.69 6.73 -17.49
C ASP A 304 24.89 5.70 -16.66
N ALA A 305 23.79 5.13 -17.19
CA ALA A 305 22.82 4.44 -16.32
C ALA A 305 22.09 3.25 -16.98
N ALA A 306 21.67 2.27 -16.18
CA ALA A 306 20.90 1.12 -16.66
C ALA A 306 19.51 1.55 -17.16
N VAL A 307 18.84 2.44 -16.43
CA VAL A 307 17.63 3.16 -16.86
C VAL A 307 17.87 4.67 -16.71
N LYS A 308 17.80 5.40 -17.83
CA LYS A 308 18.06 6.85 -17.89
C LYS A 308 16.86 7.64 -18.42
N SER A 309 16.56 8.77 -17.79
CA SER A 309 15.81 9.86 -18.43
C SER A 309 16.42 11.24 -18.13
N THR A 310 16.01 12.22 -18.92
CA THR A 310 16.36 13.65 -18.80
C THR A 310 15.16 14.57 -19.08
N GLU A 311 13.96 14.01 -19.20
CA GLU A 311 12.77 14.74 -19.66
C GLU A 311 11.78 14.97 -18.51
N ASP A 312 11.44 16.24 -18.27
CA ASP A 312 10.49 16.69 -17.25
C ASP A 312 9.07 16.13 -17.43
N SER A 313 8.70 15.85 -18.68
CA SER A 313 7.44 15.22 -19.07
C SER A 313 7.28 13.75 -18.66
N LEU A 314 8.32 13.09 -18.15
CA LEU A 314 8.24 11.68 -17.75
C LEU A 314 7.39 11.51 -16.47
N ALA A 315 6.23 10.85 -16.60
CA ALA A 315 5.35 10.45 -15.51
C ALA A 315 5.17 8.92 -15.48
N ARG A 316 4.73 8.34 -14.36
CA ARG A 316 4.22 6.95 -14.31
C ARG A 316 5.15 5.91 -14.96
N LEU A 317 6.45 5.99 -14.65
CA LEU A 317 7.43 4.95 -14.92
C LEU A 317 7.35 3.88 -13.83
N VAL A 318 7.14 2.63 -14.23
CA VAL A 318 7.30 1.45 -13.38
C VAL A 318 8.58 0.72 -13.79
N VAL A 319 9.49 0.50 -12.85
CA VAL A 319 10.62 -0.42 -13.01
C VAL A 319 10.44 -1.53 -11.98
N GLN A 320 10.19 -2.75 -12.42
CA GLN A 320 9.92 -3.87 -11.53
C GLN A 320 10.63 -5.16 -11.90
N ARG A 321 10.90 -6.02 -10.90
CA ARG A 321 11.52 -7.35 -11.08
C ARG A 321 12.80 -7.34 -11.94
N THR A 322 13.50 -6.21 -11.98
CA THR A 322 14.60 -5.98 -12.92
C THR A 322 15.96 -6.08 -12.22
N ARG A 323 16.92 -6.74 -12.87
CA ARG A 323 18.32 -6.79 -12.45
C ARG A 323 19.09 -5.68 -13.17
N MET A 324 19.86 -4.88 -12.42
CA MET A 324 20.66 -3.76 -12.92
C MET A 324 22.06 -3.85 -12.32
N HIS A 325 22.97 -4.55 -12.96
CA HIS A 325 24.23 -4.95 -12.31
C HIS A 325 25.46 -4.89 -13.22
N HIS A 326 26.64 -4.77 -12.60
CA HIS A 326 27.93 -4.81 -13.30
C HIS A 326 27.99 -3.86 -14.52
N PRO A 327 27.91 -2.53 -14.31
CA PRO A 327 28.23 -1.56 -15.36
C PRO A 327 29.62 -1.83 -15.96
N PHE A 328 29.90 -1.31 -17.16
CA PHE A 328 31.20 -1.51 -17.83
C PHE A 328 32.38 -0.79 -17.14
N THR A 329 32.11 0.05 -16.15
CA THR A 329 33.12 0.91 -15.50
C THR A 329 32.90 1.02 -14.00
N ASP A 330 33.98 1.28 -13.28
CA ASP A 330 33.97 1.58 -11.85
C ASP A 330 33.76 3.09 -11.57
N SER A 331 33.12 3.42 -10.45
CA SER A 331 33.19 4.75 -9.84
C SER A 331 34.41 4.86 -8.93
N ASN A 332 34.99 6.05 -8.80
CA ASN A 332 36.00 6.30 -7.78
C ASN A 332 35.39 6.22 -6.37
N SER A 333 36.15 5.72 -5.40
CA SER A 333 35.80 5.90 -4.00
C SER A 333 36.12 7.32 -3.52
N TRP A 334 35.61 7.69 -2.34
CA TRP A 334 35.92 8.96 -1.67
C TRP A 334 37.39 9.14 -1.23
N ALA A 335 38.25 8.15 -1.49
CA ALA A 335 39.71 8.24 -1.30
C ALA A 335 40.47 8.53 -2.60
N GLU A 336 39.79 8.52 -3.75
CA GLU A 336 40.39 8.56 -5.08
C GLU A 336 40.00 9.82 -5.85
N CYS A 337 40.92 10.29 -6.69
CA CYS A 337 40.88 11.61 -7.31
C CYS A 337 40.19 11.58 -8.68
N ARG A 338 39.15 12.39 -8.86
CA ARG A 338 38.51 12.68 -10.16
C ARG A 338 39.23 13.82 -10.86
N LEU A 339 40.11 13.47 -11.79
CA LEU A 339 40.90 14.42 -12.58
C LEU A 339 40.03 15.34 -13.44
N ASP A 340 38.81 14.94 -13.82
CA ASP A 340 37.90 15.83 -14.53
C ASP A 340 37.23 16.90 -13.65
N LEU A 341 37.20 16.71 -12.32
CA LEU A 341 36.72 17.72 -11.37
C LEU A 341 37.80 18.71 -10.93
N SER A 342 39.08 18.30 -10.96
CA SER A 342 40.26 19.15 -10.76
C SER A 342 40.82 19.77 -12.05
N GLY A 343 40.31 19.38 -13.22
CA GLY A 343 40.75 19.90 -14.52
C GLY A 343 42.06 19.31 -15.06
N GLY A 344 42.47 18.14 -14.55
CA GLY A 344 43.67 17.39 -14.93
C GLY A 344 44.83 17.49 -13.93
N GLU A 345 44.69 18.30 -12.90
CA GLU A 345 45.70 18.47 -11.83
C GLU A 345 45.46 17.48 -10.66
N PRO A 346 46.46 17.23 -9.81
CA PRO A 346 46.26 16.43 -8.59
C PRO A 346 45.21 17.08 -7.67
N CYS A 347 44.24 16.30 -7.19
CA CYS A 347 43.17 16.78 -6.33
C CYS A 347 43.69 17.41 -5.03
N THR A 348 43.05 18.51 -4.62
CA THR A 348 43.36 19.26 -3.39
C THR A 348 42.10 19.70 -2.63
N GLU A 349 40.93 19.75 -3.27
CA GLU A 349 39.65 20.11 -2.65
C GLU A 349 38.77 18.86 -2.46
N SER A 350 37.96 18.82 -1.39
CA SER A 350 37.15 17.64 -1.06
C SER A 350 36.11 17.27 -2.12
N ARG A 351 35.67 18.22 -2.95
CA ARG A 351 34.74 17.98 -4.07
C ARG A 351 35.38 17.19 -5.22
N GLU A 352 36.71 17.18 -5.31
CA GLU A 352 37.48 16.51 -6.37
C GLU A 352 37.69 15.01 -6.06
N TYR A 353 37.24 14.58 -4.88
CA TYR A 353 37.15 13.19 -4.43
C TYR A 353 35.71 12.67 -4.36
N HIS A 354 34.73 13.44 -4.86
CA HIS A 354 33.34 12.96 -4.94
C HIS A 354 33.28 11.73 -5.86
N PRO A 355 32.60 10.65 -5.48
CA PRO A 355 32.28 9.56 -6.40
C PRO A 355 31.56 10.08 -7.64
N GLY A 356 31.95 9.56 -8.79
CA GLY A 356 31.27 9.81 -10.05
C GLY A 356 31.54 8.71 -11.07
N GLY A 357 30.48 8.32 -11.79
CA GLY A 357 30.48 7.18 -12.71
C GLY A 357 29.05 6.68 -13.00
N PRO A 358 28.84 5.35 -13.07
CA PRO A 358 27.55 4.79 -13.44
C PRO A 358 26.56 4.71 -12.27
N GLN A 359 25.29 4.95 -12.58
CA GLN A 359 24.14 4.74 -11.68
C GLN A 359 23.24 3.59 -12.21
N ALA A 360 22.34 3.02 -11.41
CA ALA A 360 21.38 2.03 -11.89
C ALA A 360 20.14 2.71 -12.50
N ILE A 361 19.44 3.52 -11.71
CA ILE A 361 18.38 4.41 -12.19
C ILE A 361 18.85 5.84 -12.06
N ASP A 362 18.80 6.60 -13.16
CA ASP A 362 19.10 8.02 -13.20
C ASP A 362 17.96 8.80 -13.87
N LEU A 363 17.25 9.61 -13.08
CA LEU A 363 16.19 10.53 -13.55
C LEU A 363 16.53 11.97 -13.17
N ILE A 364 16.09 12.93 -13.97
CA ILE A 364 16.38 14.35 -13.73
C ILE A 364 15.10 15.17 -13.94
N ASN A 365 14.63 15.84 -12.89
CA ASN A 365 13.42 16.69 -12.87
C ASN A 365 12.15 16.03 -13.43
N SER A 366 12.03 14.70 -13.28
CA SER A 366 10.88 13.94 -13.78
C SER A 366 9.56 14.37 -13.11
N ARG A 367 8.42 14.16 -13.78
CA ARG A 367 7.10 14.50 -13.24
C ARG A 367 6.70 13.60 -12.06
N GLY A 368 7.30 12.42 -11.96
CA GLY A 368 7.07 11.47 -10.87
C GLY A 368 5.81 10.63 -11.04
N ASN A 369 5.21 10.30 -9.90
CA ASN A 369 4.28 9.21 -9.69
C ASN A 369 4.84 7.91 -10.28
N HIS A 370 6.09 7.59 -9.92
CA HIS A 370 6.82 6.42 -10.39
C HIS A 370 6.75 5.27 -9.36
N VAL A 371 7.10 4.06 -9.78
CA VAL A 371 7.19 2.89 -8.89
C VAL A 371 8.44 2.09 -9.22
N PHE A 372 9.40 2.02 -8.30
CA PHE A 372 10.58 1.16 -8.41
C PHE A 372 10.47 0.03 -7.38
N ARG A 373 10.04 -1.16 -7.81
CA ARG A 373 9.73 -2.26 -6.88
C ARG A 373 10.35 -3.60 -7.21
N TYR A 374 10.79 -4.34 -6.18
CA TYR A 374 11.37 -5.69 -6.32
C TYR A 374 12.55 -5.75 -7.31
N ASN A 375 13.37 -4.71 -7.41
CA ASN A 375 14.55 -4.71 -8.29
C ASN A 375 15.81 -5.13 -7.52
N ALA A 376 16.81 -5.65 -8.23
CA ALA A 376 18.13 -5.91 -7.67
C ALA A 376 19.18 -5.10 -8.42
N ALA A 377 19.72 -4.08 -7.77
CA ALA A 377 20.78 -3.23 -8.29
C ALA A 377 22.04 -3.41 -7.43
N TYR A 378 23.03 -4.11 -7.97
CA TYR A 378 24.21 -4.58 -7.24
C TYR A 378 25.41 -4.74 -8.16
N SER A 379 26.60 -5.00 -7.61
CA SER A 379 27.81 -5.15 -8.41
C SER A 379 28.89 -5.97 -7.69
N ASP A 380 30.14 -5.87 -8.13
CA ASP A 380 31.32 -6.46 -7.48
C ASP A 380 32.27 -5.37 -6.92
N SER A 381 33.59 -5.64 -6.91
CA SER A 381 34.64 -4.72 -6.43
C SER A 381 35.44 -4.02 -7.54
N GLU A 382 35.05 -4.18 -8.80
CA GLU A 382 35.68 -3.56 -9.98
C GLU A 382 34.69 -2.72 -10.80
N HIS A 383 33.43 -2.62 -10.35
CA HIS A 383 32.29 -2.02 -11.06
C HIS A 383 31.28 -1.33 -10.11
N TYR A 384 31.74 -0.63 -9.07
CA TYR A 384 30.87 0.08 -8.11
C TYR A 384 30.08 1.22 -8.76
N PHE A 385 28.86 1.47 -8.28
CA PHE A 385 28.09 2.66 -8.61
C PHE A 385 28.64 3.91 -7.89
N ASN A 386 28.42 5.12 -8.44
CA ASN A 386 28.52 6.33 -7.60
C ASN A 386 27.30 6.43 -6.69
N ASP A 387 26.11 6.34 -7.28
CA ASP A 387 24.81 6.27 -6.60
C ASP A 387 23.98 5.17 -7.25
N ILE A 388 23.10 4.48 -6.53
CA ILE A 388 22.33 3.38 -7.15
C ILE A 388 21.08 3.92 -7.82
N PHE A 389 20.20 4.57 -7.06
CA PHE A 389 19.09 5.36 -7.59
C PHE A 389 19.36 6.85 -7.30
N GLY A 390 19.74 7.62 -8.32
CA GLY A 390 20.08 9.03 -8.16
C GLY A 390 19.78 9.89 -9.39
N GLY A 391 20.35 11.08 -9.45
CA GLY A 391 20.09 12.01 -10.56
C GLY A 391 20.76 13.36 -10.41
N ALA A 392 19.96 14.44 -10.42
CA ALA A 392 20.46 15.81 -10.33
C ALA A 392 19.40 16.80 -9.81
N TYR A 393 19.86 18.03 -9.53
CA TYR A 393 19.05 19.18 -9.11
C TYR A 393 18.27 19.01 -7.79
N GLY A 394 18.89 18.41 -6.77
CA GLY A 394 18.38 18.35 -5.39
C GLY A 394 18.08 19.70 -4.70
N TRP A 395 18.34 20.82 -5.39
CA TRP A 395 18.02 22.19 -4.96
C TRP A 395 16.97 22.84 -5.87
N SER A 396 15.92 22.08 -6.20
CA SER A 396 14.80 22.49 -7.05
C SER A 396 13.46 22.01 -6.50
N ASP A 397 12.36 22.65 -6.93
CA ASP A 397 10.97 22.29 -6.55
C ASP A 397 10.50 20.93 -7.12
N TYR A 398 11.37 20.18 -7.82
CA TYR A 398 11.04 18.87 -8.40
C TYR A 398 11.95 17.76 -7.86
N GLY A 399 13.27 17.96 -7.92
CA GLY A 399 14.22 16.88 -7.63
C GLY A 399 14.27 15.79 -8.70
N TYR A 400 15.01 14.72 -8.45
CA TYR A 400 15.35 13.72 -9.46
C TYR A 400 14.14 12.87 -9.94
N VAL A 401 13.38 12.29 -9.00
CA VAL A 401 12.36 11.25 -9.21
C VAL A 401 10.90 11.78 -9.23
N GLY A 402 10.74 13.09 -9.11
CA GLY A 402 9.44 13.75 -9.00
C GLY A 402 8.68 13.38 -7.72
N HIS A 403 7.42 13.78 -7.68
CA HIS A 403 6.54 13.63 -6.52
C HIS A 403 5.62 12.40 -6.61
N ASP A 404 5.02 11.99 -5.49
CA ASP A 404 4.11 10.82 -5.41
C ASP A 404 4.73 9.45 -5.78
N THR A 405 6.07 9.33 -5.80
CA THR A 405 6.80 8.13 -6.21
C THR A 405 7.01 7.11 -5.07
N ASP A 406 6.93 5.82 -5.40
CA ASP A 406 7.16 4.68 -4.51
C ASP A 406 8.46 3.91 -4.84
N ILE A 407 9.25 3.55 -3.82
CA ILE A 407 10.50 2.79 -3.99
C ILE A 407 10.54 1.66 -2.94
N TYR A 408 10.24 0.41 -3.31
CA TYR A 408 10.07 -0.66 -2.32
C TYR A 408 10.53 -2.07 -2.67
N GLY A 409 10.87 -2.86 -1.64
CA GLY A 409 11.28 -4.26 -1.80
C GLY A 409 12.55 -4.46 -2.64
N ASN A 410 13.34 -3.42 -2.89
CA ASN A 410 14.55 -3.51 -3.72
C ASN A 410 15.75 -4.02 -2.90
N TYR A 411 16.68 -4.70 -3.57
CA TYR A 411 18.03 -4.96 -3.06
C TYR A 411 19.01 -4.00 -3.74
N LEU A 412 19.70 -3.19 -2.95
CA LEU A 412 20.59 -2.12 -3.40
C LEU A 412 21.98 -2.28 -2.77
N ALA A 413 23.03 -2.48 -3.59
CA ALA A 413 24.39 -2.72 -3.12
C ALA A 413 25.51 -2.17 -4.01
N ASN A 414 26.73 -2.12 -3.46
CA ASN A 414 28.01 -1.76 -4.13
C ASN A 414 28.07 -0.31 -4.64
N CYS A 415 28.01 0.65 -3.72
CA CYS A 415 27.88 2.07 -4.04
C CYS A 415 28.82 2.98 -3.22
N TRP A 416 29.50 3.93 -3.86
CA TRP A 416 30.50 4.78 -3.20
C TRP A 416 29.95 6.08 -2.59
N ASP A 417 28.80 6.60 -3.01
CA ASP A 417 28.03 7.64 -2.26
C ASP A 417 26.64 7.12 -1.87
N ASP A 418 25.55 7.45 -2.58
CA ASP A 418 24.18 7.24 -2.09
C ASP A 418 23.45 6.02 -2.69
N ALA A 419 22.91 5.13 -1.85
CA ALA A 419 22.05 4.04 -2.37
C ALA A 419 20.73 4.58 -2.96
N ILE A 420 20.14 5.61 -2.33
CA ILE A 420 18.98 6.33 -2.87
C ILE A 420 19.14 7.85 -2.59
N GLU A 421 19.27 8.66 -3.63
CA GLU A 421 19.50 10.12 -3.55
C GLU A 421 18.16 10.91 -3.55
N LEU A 422 17.53 11.15 -2.40
CA LEU A 422 16.20 11.76 -2.31
C LEU A 422 16.23 13.25 -1.96
N GLU A 423 16.56 14.08 -2.94
CA GLU A 423 16.70 15.54 -2.78
C GLU A 423 15.78 16.33 -3.73
N GLY A 424 15.44 17.57 -3.34
CA GLY A 424 14.53 18.48 -4.07
C GLY A 424 13.08 18.46 -3.58
N GLY A 425 12.14 18.83 -4.45
CA GLY A 425 10.72 19.05 -4.14
C GLY A 425 9.80 17.81 -4.20
N ILE A 426 10.32 16.65 -3.79
CA ILE A 426 9.79 15.31 -4.05
C ILE A 426 8.53 14.88 -3.25
N ARG A 427 7.69 15.80 -2.77
CA ARG A 427 6.49 15.56 -1.92
C ARG A 427 5.75 14.20 -2.09
N ASN A 428 5.36 13.60 -0.96
CA ASN A 428 4.67 12.32 -0.87
C ASN A 428 5.44 11.11 -1.47
N VAL A 429 6.78 11.17 -1.51
CA VAL A 429 7.59 10.00 -1.84
C VAL A 429 7.72 9.04 -0.65
N ARG A 430 7.61 7.74 -0.95
CA ARG A 430 7.53 6.65 0.02
C ARG A 430 8.54 5.55 -0.32
N VAL A 431 9.35 5.18 0.66
CA VAL A 431 10.48 4.27 0.48
C VAL A 431 10.41 3.18 1.56
N TRP A 432 10.13 1.93 1.19
CA TRP A 432 9.95 0.87 2.19
C TRP A 432 10.40 -0.54 1.83
N GLY A 433 10.70 -1.33 2.86
CA GLY A 433 11.06 -2.75 2.70
C GLY A 433 12.32 -3.01 1.86
N ASN A 434 13.13 -1.99 1.58
CA ASN A 434 14.36 -2.16 0.80
C ASN A 434 15.48 -2.73 1.69
N LEU A 435 16.35 -3.57 1.11
CA LEU A 435 17.63 -3.94 1.70
C LEU A 435 18.75 -3.12 1.06
N ILE A 436 19.50 -2.40 1.90
CA ILE A 436 20.65 -1.59 1.49
C ILE A 436 21.92 -2.17 2.14
N ASP A 437 22.93 -2.47 1.33
CA ASP A 437 24.10 -3.24 1.75
C ASP A 437 25.38 -2.87 1.00
N GLN A 438 26.47 -2.59 1.72
CA GLN A 438 27.77 -2.21 1.13
C GLN A 438 27.69 -0.92 0.29
N THR A 439 27.12 0.13 0.89
CA THR A 439 27.02 1.48 0.33
C THR A 439 27.57 2.53 1.31
N TYR A 440 28.03 3.70 0.87
CA TYR A 440 28.52 4.71 1.81
C TYR A 440 27.38 5.35 2.61
N GLN A 441 26.42 6.02 1.95
CA GLN A 441 25.14 6.39 2.56
C GLN A 441 24.06 5.37 2.16
N ALA A 442 23.04 5.21 3.00
CA ALA A 442 21.84 4.47 2.60
C ALA A 442 20.81 5.40 1.96
N LEU A 443 20.38 6.45 2.66
CA LEU A 443 19.31 7.35 2.22
C LEU A 443 19.83 8.79 2.20
N ALA A 444 19.92 9.43 1.03
CA ALA A 444 20.23 10.85 0.91
C ALA A 444 18.99 11.71 1.05
N ASN A 445 19.14 12.91 1.63
CA ASN A 445 18.06 13.87 1.87
C ASN A 445 18.59 15.26 2.28
N ASP A 446 19.63 15.75 1.59
CA ASP A 446 20.46 16.91 1.97
C ASP A 446 20.54 17.96 0.84
N ALA A 447 19.40 18.38 0.27
CA ALA A 447 18.15 18.67 1.02
C ALA A 447 16.83 18.24 0.34
N VAL A 448 15.83 17.88 1.15
CA VAL A 448 14.43 17.81 0.72
C VAL A 448 13.79 19.18 0.93
N LEU A 449 13.37 19.85 -0.15
CA LEU A 449 12.78 21.19 -0.08
C LEU A 449 11.26 21.15 0.11
N ILE A 450 10.58 20.21 -0.56
CA ILE A 450 9.13 20.02 -0.48
C ILE A 450 8.86 18.57 -0.06
N GLY A 451 8.37 18.39 1.16
CA GLY A 451 7.94 17.09 1.70
C GLY A 451 6.41 16.93 1.70
N PRO A 452 5.88 15.85 2.29
CA PRO A 452 6.60 14.90 3.14
C PRO A 452 7.42 13.87 2.35
N LEU A 453 8.38 13.24 3.04
CA LEU A 453 9.14 12.08 2.58
C LEU A 453 9.08 11.00 3.66
N TYR A 454 8.79 9.76 3.27
CA TYR A 454 8.61 8.63 4.18
C TYR A 454 9.66 7.54 3.92
N PHE A 455 10.43 7.20 4.95
CA PHE A 455 11.30 6.03 4.99
C PHE A 455 10.78 5.07 6.06
N PHE A 456 10.27 3.91 5.66
CA PHE A 456 9.75 2.94 6.63
C PHE A 456 10.08 1.48 6.33
N ARG A 457 10.26 0.65 7.36
CA ARG A 457 10.61 -0.79 7.19
C ARG A 457 11.85 -1.08 6.32
N ASN A 458 12.71 -0.11 6.06
CA ASN A 458 13.96 -0.34 5.32
C ASN A 458 15.00 -1.00 6.22
N THR A 459 15.88 -1.78 5.61
CA THR A 459 16.91 -2.58 6.28
C THR A 459 18.29 -2.19 5.75
N MET A 460 19.22 -1.85 6.63
CA MET A 460 20.51 -1.25 6.27
C MET A 460 21.65 -2.00 6.98
N ARG A 461 22.47 -2.75 6.25
CA ARG A 461 23.40 -3.73 6.86
C ARG A 461 24.87 -3.33 6.91
N ARG A 462 25.49 -2.96 5.79
CA ARG A 462 26.95 -2.69 5.70
C ARG A 462 27.22 -1.34 5.08
N SER A 463 28.17 -0.59 5.63
CA SER A 463 28.54 0.75 5.14
C SER A 463 30.03 1.00 5.17
N ASP A 464 30.59 1.33 4.00
CA ASP A 464 32.01 1.66 3.83
C ASP A 464 32.17 2.77 2.79
N ARG A 465 33.01 3.77 3.12
CA ARG A 465 33.29 4.96 2.31
C ARG A 465 34.36 4.75 1.24
N PHE A 466 35.25 3.79 1.48
CA PHE A 466 36.37 3.41 0.62
C PHE A 466 36.87 2.00 1.02
N ALA A 467 37.62 1.36 0.13
CA ALA A 467 37.87 -0.09 0.15
C ALA A 467 38.56 -0.65 1.42
N ASP A 468 39.28 0.16 2.21
CA ASP A 468 39.92 -0.30 3.46
C ASP A 468 38.96 -0.46 4.65
N ARG A 469 37.70 0.00 4.49
CA ARG A 469 36.60 -0.10 5.47
C ARG A 469 36.81 0.70 6.76
N ALA A 470 37.70 1.70 6.79
CA ALA A 470 37.98 2.49 8.00
C ALA A 470 36.89 3.53 8.36
N GLN A 471 35.98 3.87 7.45
CA GLN A 471 34.89 4.83 7.68
C GLN A 471 33.56 4.35 7.05
N ALA A 472 32.47 4.39 7.82
CA ALA A 472 31.09 4.27 7.34
C ALA A 472 30.45 5.65 7.10
N GLY A 473 29.37 5.69 6.32
CA GLY A 473 28.46 6.83 6.20
C GLY A 473 27.23 6.67 7.09
N HIS A 474 26.11 7.30 6.73
CA HIS A 474 24.92 7.39 7.55
C HIS A 474 23.74 6.63 6.94
N ALA A 475 22.90 6.07 7.82
CA ALA A 475 21.61 5.50 7.43
C ALA A 475 20.68 6.55 6.80
N ALA A 476 20.77 7.79 7.27
CA ALA A 476 20.25 8.97 6.58
C ALA A 476 21.34 10.04 6.49
N LYS A 477 21.70 10.49 5.28
CA LYS A 477 22.73 11.52 5.02
C LYS A 477 22.44 12.77 5.85
N GLY A 478 21.18 13.23 5.78
CA GLY A 478 20.54 14.20 6.66
C GLY A 478 21.14 15.60 6.62
N GLY A 479 20.44 16.55 6.01
CA GLY A 479 20.87 17.93 6.08
C GLY A 479 19.90 18.93 5.48
N GLY A 480 20.45 20.01 4.95
CA GLY A 480 19.73 21.22 4.60
C GLY A 480 20.61 22.48 4.64
N PRO A 481 20.11 23.60 4.11
CA PRO A 481 20.68 24.93 4.33
C PRO A 481 20.71 25.30 5.83
N ARG A 482 21.38 26.40 6.15
CA ARG A 482 21.59 26.83 7.56
C ARG A 482 20.37 27.47 8.21
N ASP A 483 19.33 27.78 7.44
CA ASP A 483 18.06 28.29 7.93
C ASP A 483 16.95 27.24 7.72
N ILE A 484 16.00 27.20 8.65
CA ILE A 484 14.82 26.33 8.59
C ILE A 484 13.74 26.91 7.68
N ALA A 485 13.75 28.23 7.43
CA ALA A 485 12.80 28.89 6.52
C ALA A 485 12.87 28.36 5.08
N ASP A 486 14.02 27.80 4.70
CA ASP A 486 14.29 27.22 3.38
C ASP A 486 13.90 25.72 3.28
N VAL A 487 13.41 25.09 4.38
CA VAL A 487 13.22 23.63 4.50
C VAL A 487 11.91 23.23 5.24
N PRO A 488 10.72 23.57 4.72
CA PRO A 488 9.43 23.19 5.33
C PRO A 488 9.03 21.71 5.13
N ALA A 489 9.95 20.87 4.66
CA ALA A 489 9.69 19.47 4.33
C ALA A 489 9.74 18.55 5.57
N TYR A 490 8.62 17.93 5.91
CA TYR A 490 8.61 16.86 6.91
C TYR A 490 9.29 15.59 6.40
N THR A 491 10.16 15.00 7.21
CA THR A 491 10.83 13.72 6.92
C THR A 491 10.52 12.71 8.02
N TYR A 492 10.03 11.53 7.63
CA TYR A 492 9.53 10.51 8.54
C TYR A 492 10.37 9.23 8.45
N TYR A 493 10.87 8.76 9.59
CA TYR A 493 11.62 7.52 9.73
C TYR A 493 10.88 6.59 10.69
N PHE A 494 10.18 5.60 10.16
CA PHE A 494 9.32 4.69 10.93
C PHE A 494 9.75 3.24 10.77
N HIS A 495 9.91 2.47 11.85
CA HIS A 495 10.17 1.02 11.73
C HIS A 495 11.40 0.65 10.88
N ASN A 496 12.44 1.47 10.72
CA ASN A 496 13.64 1.05 9.95
C ASN A 496 14.60 0.24 10.83
N THR A 497 15.39 -0.66 10.24
CA THR A 497 16.42 -1.46 10.94
C THR A 497 17.81 -1.19 10.39
N LEU A 498 18.69 -0.66 11.23
CA LEU A 498 20.14 -0.72 11.05
C LEU A 498 20.65 -2.02 11.68
N ASP A 499 21.44 -2.80 10.95
CA ASP A 499 22.28 -3.84 11.54
C ASP A 499 23.73 -3.34 11.70
N ASN A 500 24.36 -3.78 12.78
CA ASN A 500 25.77 -3.61 13.07
C ASN A 500 26.31 -4.77 13.96
N GLN A 501 25.65 -5.93 14.01
CA GLN A 501 26.11 -7.09 14.80
C GLN A 501 27.55 -7.53 14.47
N ARG A 502 28.04 -7.21 13.26
CA ARG A 502 29.38 -7.52 12.76
C ARG A 502 30.39 -6.36 12.85
N GLY A 503 29.95 -5.14 13.20
CA GLY A 503 30.82 -3.96 13.34
C GLY A 503 31.15 -3.23 12.02
N ASP A 504 30.46 -3.54 10.94
CA ASP A 504 30.62 -2.99 9.58
C ASP A 504 29.38 -2.21 9.06
N GLY A 505 28.41 -1.88 9.93
CA GLY A 505 27.17 -1.19 9.58
C GLY A 505 27.22 0.34 9.42
N PHE A 506 26.05 0.97 9.36
CA PHE A 506 25.92 2.43 9.19
C PHE A 506 26.11 3.21 10.51
N ASN A 507 26.48 4.48 10.42
CA ASN A 507 26.21 5.46 11.48
C ASN A 507 24.71 5.81 11.51
N GLY A 508 24.24 6.44 12.59
CA GLY A 508 22.82 6.75 12.79
C GLY A 508 22.25 7.83 11.86
N LEU A 509 20.99 8.21 12.13
CA LEU A 509 20.19 9.11 11.31
C LEU A 509 20.71 10.55 11.38
N GLY A 510 21.15 11.07 10.23
CA GLY A 510 21.72 12.39 10.05
C GLY A 510 23.21 12.49 10.39
N ASN A 511 23.97 13.19 9.55
CA ASN A 511 25.34 13.55 9.88
C ASN A 511 25.39 14.56 11.04
N GLY A 512 26.50 14.56 11.78
CA GLY A 512 26.70 15.42 12.95
C GLY A 512 27.12 16.88 12.64
N SER A 513 27.23 17.26 11.36
CA SER A 513 27.78 18.55 10.93
C SER A 513 26.79 19.49 10.22
N ARG A 514 25.67 18.97 9.71
CA ARG A 514 24.50 19.72 9.22
C ARG A 514 23.36 19.66 10.25
N GLY A 515 22.22 20.29 9.98
CA GLY A 515 21.02 20.20 10.82
C GLY A 515 20.02 19.17 10.27
N LEU A 516 19.29 18.49 11.16
CA LEU A 516 18.02 17.85 10.81
C LEU A 516 16.87 18.85 11.00
N TYR A 517 15.93 18.87 10.05
CA TYR A 517 14.81 19.81 10.00
C TYR A 517 13.49 19.05 9.80
N HIS A 518 12.44 19.41 10.54
CA HIS A 518 11.10 18.81 10.46
C HIS A 518 11.13 17.26 10.45
N PHE A 519 12.00 16.70 11.28
CA PHE A 519 12.42 15.30 11.25
C PHE A 519 11.71 14.52 12.35
N VAL A 520 11.03 13.43 11.99
CA VAL A 520 10.29 12.59 12.92
C VAL A 520 10.82 11.15 12.86
N SER A 521 11.15 10.59 14.02
CA SER A 521 11.66 9.22 14.17
C SER A 521 10.79 8.44 15.16
N ARG A 522 10.35 7.25 14.77
CA ARG A 522 9.58 6.32 15.61
C ARG A 522 9.89 4.85 15.31
N ASN A 523 9.99 4.03 16.36
CA ASN A 523 10.05 2.57 16.26
C ASN A 523 11.21 2.02 15.43
N ASN A 524 12.32 2.74 15.25
CA ASN A 524 13.48 2.28 14.48
C ASN A 524 14.47 1.51 15.37
N VAL A 525 15.12 0.49 14.81
CA VAL A 525 16.29 -0.16 15.41
C VAL A 525 17.55 0.58 14.93
N LEU A 526 18.09 1.45 15.78
CA LEU A 526 19.23 2.31 15.49
C LEU A 526 20.53 1.75 16.09
N HIS A 527 20.87 0.52 15.67
CA HIS A 527 22.10 -0.17 16.04
C HIS A 527 23.27 0.30 15.16
N THR A 528 23.98 1.34 15.62
CA THR A 528 24.98 2.07 14.83
C THR A 528 26.40 1.52 14.95
N ARG A 529 27.17 1.56 13.85
CA ARG A 529 28.63 1.37 13.84
C ARG A 529 29.39 2.48 14.56
N GLY A 530 28.90 3.71 14.48
CA GLY A 530 29.50 4.88 15.11
C GLY A 530 28.60 6.12 15.07
N GLY A 531 29.13 7.22 15.60
CA GLY A 531 28.39 8.47 15.73
C GLY A 531 27.25 8.40 16.76
N PRO A 532 26.29 9.32 16.70
CA PRO A 532 25.00 9.22 17.39
C PRO A 532 24.04 8.29 16.63
N SER A 533 23.02 7.77 17.31
CA SER A 533 21.87 7.06 16.70
C SER A 533 20.94 8.04 15.97
N VAL A 534 20.77 9.26 16.49
CA VAL A 534 20.07 10.38 15.82
C VAL A 534 20.89 11.67 16.01
N SER A 535 21.09 12.45 14.96
CA SER A 535 22.06 13.57 14.93
C SER A 535 21.87 14.58 16.08
N THR A 536 22.87 14.65 16.96
CA THR A 536 22.94 15.60 18.08
C THR A 536 23.43 17.00 17.66
N SER A 537 23.30 17.37 16.38
CA SER A 537 23.78 18.64 15.85
C SER A 537 23.04 19.83 16.46
N ALA A 538 23.80 20.85 16.88
CA ALA A 538 23.24 22.10 17.40
C ALA A 538 22.53 22.95 16.32
N GLN A 539 22.64 22.57 15.04
CA GLN A 539 21.91 23.19 13.94
C GLN A 539 20.47 22.68 13.83
N SER A 540 20.19 21.44 14.24
CA SER A 540 18.90 20.77 14.06
C SER A 540 17.72 21.49 14.74
N ARG A 541 16.55 21.49 14.10
CA ARG A 541 15.33 22.17 14.55
C ARG A 541 14.10 21.31 14.22
N ALA A 542 13.07 21.36 15.04
CA ALA A 542 11.86 20.53 14.87
C ALA A 542 12.21 19.03 14.64
N VAL A 543 13.09 18.50 15.50
CA VAL A 543 13.41 17.07 15.59
C VAL A 543 12.54 16.46 16.67
N ASP A 544 11.75 15.45 16.31
CA ASP A 544 10.87 14.68 17.17
C ASP A 544 11.25 13.19 17.03
N ALA A 545 12.21 12.74 17.83
CA ALA A 545 12.63 11.35 17.90
C ALA A 545 12.17 10.74 19.23
N ASP A 546 11.47 9.61 19.16
CA ASP A 546 10.98 8.88 20.33
C ASP A 546 10.66 7.43 19.96
N TYR A 547 10.47 6.55 20.96
CA TYR A 547 10.20 5.12 20.76
C TYR A 547 11.22 4.36 19.88
N ASP A 548 12.45 4.87 19.68
CA ASP A 548 13.49 4.15 18.93
C ASP A 548 14.28 3.20 19.86
N LEU A 549 14.80 2.08 19.33
CA LEU A 549 15.79 1.22 20.01
C LEU A 549 17.19 1.67 19.61
N TYR A 550 17.87 2.42 20.47
CA TYR A 550 19.10 3.14 20.13
C TYR A 550 20.34 2.66 20.89
N SER A 551 21.44 2.42 20.16
CA SER A 551 22.72 1.97 20.73
C SER A 551 23.71 3.08 21.08
N ALA A 552 23.48 4.31 20.61
CA ALA A 552 24.41 5.42 20.75
C ALA A 552 23.72 6.73 21.21
N ALA A 553 24.39 7.87 21.07
CA ALA A 553 23.83 9.15 21.54
C ALA A 553 22.61 9.61 20.71
N VAL A 554 21.69 10.32 21.36
CA VAL A 554 20.47 10.89 20.77
C VAL A 554 20.31 12.35 21.20
N PRO A 555 19.47 13.17 20.53
CA PRO A 555 19.23 14.57 20.91
C PRO A 555 18.86 14.73 22.40
N ARG A 556 19.21 15.89 22.97
CA ARG A 556 18.97 16.12 24.40
C ARG A 556 17.50 16.35 24.68
N GLY A 557 16.81 15.32 25.17
CA GLY A 557 15.39 15.36 25.52
C GLY A 557 14.45 14.80 24.44
N SER A 558 15.01 14.14 23.42
CA SER A 558 14.30 13.10 22.66
C SER A 558 14.32 11.77 23.43
N GLU A 559 13.70 10.72 22.90
CA GLU A 559 13.63 9.38 23.50
C GLU A 559 13.09 9.39 24.95
N ALA A 560 11.88 9.93 25.12
CA ALA A 560 11.16 9.87 26.39
C ALA A 560 10.61 8.46 26.69
N HIS A 561 10.30 7.71 25.63
CA HIS A 561 9.79 6.34 25.61
C HIS A 561 10.74 5.36 24.90
N GLY A 562 11.73 5.89 24.16
CA GLY A 562 12.77 5.10 23.48
C GLY A 562 13.62 4.22 24.41
N ILE A 563 14.17 3.14 23.84
CA ILE A 563 14.90 2.11 24.57
C ILE A 563 16.40 2.19 24.24
N SER A 564 17.24 2.46 25.24
CA SER A 564 18.69 2.37 25.05
C SER A 564 19.17 0.91 25.15
N GLY A 565 19.76 0.38 24.08
CA GLY A 565 20.22 -1.00 24.03
C GLY A 565 20.76 -1.43 22.65
N THR A 566 20.88 -2.74 22.45
CA THR A 566 21.17 -3.33 21.14
C THR A 566 20.16 -4.43 20.81
N PRO A 567 19.76 -4.58 19.54
CA PRO A 567 18.81 -5.60 19.11
C PRO A 567 19.43 -6.99 19.14
N ARG A 568 18.56 -8.01 19.20
CA ARG A 568 18.91 -9.39 18.89
C ARG A 568 17.92 -9.90 17.85
N PHE A 569 18.41 -10.21 16.65
CA PHE A 569 17.62 -10.80 15.56
C PHE A 569 17.66 -12.34 15.65
N GLU A 570 16.63 -13.04 15.15
CA GLU A 570 16.62 -14.52 15.15
C GLU A 570 17.73 -15.12 14.26
N ALA A 571 18.09 -14.42 13.18
CA ALA A 571 19.34 -14.55 12.42
C ALA A 571 19.65 -15.93 11.80
N GLY A 572 19.24 -16.12 10.55
CA GLY A 572 20.03 -16.88 9.57
C GLY A 572 21.23 -16.05 9.08
N GLU A 573 22.15 -16.68 8.33
CA GLU A 573 23.09 -15.90 7.50
C GLU A 573 22.35 -15.28 6.32
N PHE A 574 22.75 -14.08 5.86
CA PHE A 574 22.19 -13.48 4.65
C PHE A 574 22.54 -14.36 3.44
N ASP A 575 21.52 -14.90 2.78
CA ASP A 575 21.69 -15.77 1.63
C ASP A 575 21.65 -14.96 0.34
N PHE A 576 22.83 -14.71 -0.24
CA PHE A 576 23.00 -14.02 -1.51
C PHE A 576 22.30 -14.72 -2.70
N ALA A 577 21.95 -16.01 -2.59
CA ALA A 577 21.25 -16.74 -3.66
C ALA A 577 19.72 -16.57 -3.63
N THR A 578 19.16 -16.15 -2.49
CA THR A 578 17.72 -15.90 -2.32
C THR A 578 17.39 -14.48 -1.89
N LEU A 579 18.42 -13.66 -1.66
CA LEU A 579 18.38 -12.33 -1.04
C LEU A 579 17.62 -12.32 0.31
N GLY A 580 17.53 -13.48 0.97
CA GLY A 580 16.73 -13.70 2.18
C GLY A 580 17.49 -13.41 3.48
N PHE A 581 16.75 -12.92 4.47
CA PHE A 581 17.25 -12.61 5.82
C PHE A 581 16.13 -12.59 6.86
N ASP A 582 16.51 -12.72 8.12
CA ASP A 582 15.57 -12.62 9.25
C ASP A 582 16.04 -11.61 10.30
N TYR A 583 15.62 -10.35 10.12
CA TYR A 583 15.73 -9.29 11.13
C TYR A 583 14.51 -9.20 12.06
N ARG A 584 13.64 -10.23 12.13
CA ARG A 584 12.65 -10.30 13.22
C ARG A 584 13.39 -10.32 14.55
N LEU A 585 12.91 -9.52 15.50
CA LEU A 585 13.46 -9.51 16.84
C LEU A 585 13.23 -10.86 17.52
N ARG A 586 14.26 -11.37 18.20
CA ARG A 586 14.13 -12.52 19.09
C ARG A 586 13.14 -12.19 20.19
N ALA A 587 12.38 -13.17 20.65
CA ALA A 587 11.48 -13.02 21.80
C ALA A 587 12.19 -12.61 23.12
N ASP A 588 13.53 -12.67 23.18
CA ASP A 588 14.37 -12.16 24.28
C ASP A 588 15.09 -10.82 23.98
N SER A 589 14.75 -10.14 22.87
CA SER A 589 15.30 -8.84 22.49
C SER A 589 14.56 -7.67 23.12
N ALA A 590 15.28 -6.55 23.32
CA ALA A 590 14.64 -5.24 23.40
C ALA A 590 13.95 -4.90 22.07
N GLY A 591 12.88 -4.11 22.13
CA GLY A 591 12.08 -3.69 20.97
C GLY A 591 10.85 -4.55 20.67
N VAL A 592 10.75 -5.74 21.28
CA VAL A 592 9.60 -6.64 21.17
C VAL A 592 8.33 -6.01 21.79
N ASP A 593 7.25 -5.96 21.02
CA ASP A 593 5.92 -5.41 21.37
C ASP A 593 5.95 -3.95 21.91
N ALA A 594 7.00 -3.18 21.57
CA ALA A 594 7.36 -1.95 22.30
C ALA A 594 7.23 -0.64 21.52
N GLY A 595 6.84 -0.69 20.24
CA GLY A 595 6.67 0.51 19.42
C GLY A 595 5.38 1.29 19.70
N GLU A 596 5.36 2.57 19.35
CA GLU A 596 4.15 3.39 19.25
C GLU A 596 3.26 2.85 18.10
N VAL A 597 1.94 2.74 18.30
CA VAL A 597 1.02 2.36 17.22
C VAL A 597 0.84 3.56 16.28
N LEU A 598 1.59 3.59 15.18
CA LEU A 598 1.48 4.61 14.13
C LEU A 598 0.34 4.21 13.18
N PRO A 599 -0.76 4.99 13.09
CA PRO A 599 -1.87 4.63 12.22
C PRO A 599 -1.41 4.43 10.77
N ASN A 600 -1.81 3.32 10.15
CA ASN A 600 -1.46 2.89 8.79
C ASN A 600 0.03 2.51 8.55
N PHE A 601 0.98 2.96 9.36
CA PHE A 601 2.40 2.56 9.25
C PHE A 601 2.78 1.35 10.15
N SER A 602 2.10 1.18 11.28
CA SER A 602 2.27 0.03 12.19
C SER A 602 1.22 -1.07 11.98
N ASP A 603 0.30 -0.92 11.03
CA ASP A 603 -0.81 -1.86 10.80
C ASP A 603 -0.32 -3.30 10.56
N GLY A 604 -1.13 -4.28 10.97
CA GLY A 604 -0.84 -5.72 10.79
C GLY A 604 0.07 -6.35 11.85
N TYR A 605 0.37 -5.63 12.94
CA TYR A 605 1.19 -6.10 14.06
C TYR A 605 0.55 -7.22 14.92
N HIS A 606 1.37 -7.88 15.75
CA HIS A 606 0.97 -8.94 16.67
C HIS A 606 1.33 -8.59 18.13
N GLY A 607 0.70 -9.26 19.10
CA GLY A 607 1.03 -9.04 20.52
C GLY A 607 0.37 -7.78 21.12
N THR A 608 1.08 -7.06 22.00
CA THR A 608 0.53 -5.90 22.72
C THR A 608 0.82 -4.53 22.09
N GLY A 609 1.67 -4.50 21.06
CA GLY A 609 2.11 -3.32 20.31
C GLY A 609 3.03 -3.79 19.18
N PRO A 610 3.34 -2.95 18.18
CA PRO A 610 4.22 -3.35 17.09
C PRO A 610 5.67 -3.52 17.53
N ASP A 611 6.41 -4.38 16.85
CA ASP A 611 7.85 -4.50 17.07
C ASP A 611 8.59 -3.25 16.58
N ILE A 612 9.62 -2.84 17.35
CA ILE A 612 10.57 -1.82 16.93
C ILE A 612 11.49 -2.42 15.85
N GLY A 613 11.54 -1.79 14.68
CA GLY A 613 12.28 -2.24 13.50
C GLY A 613 11.39 -2.69 12.34
N ALA A 614 12.03 -3.14 11.26
CA ALA A 614 11.38 -3.40 9.97
C ALA A 614 10.46 -4.62 9.97
N HIS A 615 10.91 -5.69 10.63
CA HIS A 615 10.25 -6.98 10.62
C HIS A 615 9.43 -7.21 11.89
N GLU A 616 8.11 -7.26 11.72
CA GLU A 616 7.19 -7.71 12.74
C GLU A 616 7.35 -9.22 13.00
N ARG A 617 7.53 -9.63 14.26
CA ARG A 617 7.62 -11.05 14.62
C ARG A 617 6.25 -11.72 14.53
N GLY A 618 6.18 -12.82 13.77
CA GLY A 618 4.94 -13.56 13.48
C GLY A 618 4.47 -13.38 12.04
N ARG A 619 4.86 -12.29 11.38
CA ARG A 619 4.78 -12.15 9.92
C ARG A 619 5.86 -13.00 9.22
N PRO A 620 5.72 -13.27 7.90
CA PRO A 620 6.77 -13.86 7.07
C PRO A 620 8.11 -13.12 7.15
N ALA A 621 9.18 -13.74 6.67
CA ALA A 621 10.45 -13.04 6.47
C ALA A 621 10.34 -12.11 5.25
N MET A 622 10.95 -10.92 5.31
CA MET A 622 10.96 -10.02 4.17
C MET A 622 11.84 -10.60 3.04
N HIS A 623 11.31 -10.54 1.81
CA HIS A 623 12.03 -10.86 0.60
C HIS A 623 12.23 -9.57 -0.23
N VAL A 624 13.35 -9.50 -0.94
CA VAL A 624 13.74 -8.32 -1.74
C VAL A 624 14.32 -8.74 -3.09
N GLY A 625 14.26 -7.84 -4.07
CA GLY A 625 14.70 -8.12 -5.44
C GLY A 625 13.71 -8.95 -6.26
N PRO A 626 14.05 -9.32 -7.51
CA PRO A 626 13.07 -9.85 -8.48
C PRO A 626 12.36 -11.12 -8.02
N ASP A 627 13.11 -11.98 -7.34
CA ASP A 627 12.65 -13.27 -6.87
C ASP A 627 11.78 -13.15 -5.60
N ALA A 628 11.56 -11.94 -5.07
CA ALA A 628 10.60 -11.66 -3.99
C ALA A 628 9.14 -11.61 -4.47
N TYR A 629 8.91 -11.16 -5.70
CA TYR A 629 7.59 -11.21 -6.33
C TYR A 629 7.21 -12.67 -6.66
N ALA A 630 8.18 -13.46 -7.12
CA ALA A 630 8.02 -14.90 -7.36
C ALA A 630 8.07 -15.76 -6.07
N ARG A 631 7.77 -15.17 -4.91
CA ARG A 631 7.82 -15.82 -3.58
C ARG A 631 6.50 -15.84 -2.81
N CYS A 632 5.42 -15.40 -3.41
CA CYS A 632 4.26 -16.28 -3.40
C CYS A 632 4.65 -17.55 -4.19
N GLU A 633 5.17 -18.55 -3.47
CA GLU A 633 4.72 -19.91 -3.76
C GLU A 633 3.25 -19.94 -3.34
N PRO A 634 2.28 -20.24 -4.22
CA PRO A 634 0.88 -20.32 -3.85
C PRO A 634 0.68 -21.27 -2.67
N VAL A 635 0.40 -20.71 -1.49
CA VAL A 635 0.02 -21.43 -0.29
C VAL A 635 -1.50 -21.42 -0.17
N ASP A 636 -2.09 -22.36 0.57
CA ASP A 636 -3.53 -22.34 0.82
C ASP A 636 -3.90 -21.06 1.61
N GLU A 637 -4.67 -20.17 0.97
CA GLU A 637 -5.11 -18.84 1.44
C GLU A 637 -5.48 -18.77 2.93
N ARG A 638 -5.02 -17.72 3.62
CA ARG A 638 -4.97 -17.69 5.11
C ARG A 638 -6.00 -16.77 5.79
N CYS A 639 -7.14 -16.56 5.14
CA CYS A 639 -8.44 -16.18 5.70
C CYS A 639 -8.45 -15.40 7.02
N GLY A 640 -8.45 -14.06 6.91
CA GLY A 640 -8.69 -13.11 7.99
C GLY A 640 -7.44 -12.42 8.51
N ASP A 641 -6.31 -12.50 7.81
CA ASP A 641 -5.10 -11.73 8.13
C ASP A 641 -4.80 -10.56 7.17
N GLY A 642 -5.57 -10.48 6.07
CA GLY A 642 -5.68 -9.32 5.19
C GLY A 642 -4.57 -9.23 4.13
N LEU A 643 -4.01 -10.38 3.76
CA LEU A 643 -3.01 -10.54 2.71
C LEU A 643 -3.60 -11.25 1.48
N ASP A 644 -2.93 -11.02 0.36
CA ASP A 644 -2.94 -11.85 -0.84
C ASP A 644 -1.81 -12.87 -0.61
N ASP A 645 -2.14 -14.09 -0.16
CA ASP A 645 -1.14 -15.10 0.25
C ASP A 645 -0.65 -15.93 -0.95
N ASP A 646 -1.42 -15.99 -2.05
CA ASP A 646 -1.06 -16.73 -3.27
C ASP A 646 -0.60 -15.87 -4.48
N CYS A 647 -0.75 -14.54 -4.38
CA CYS A 647 -0.39 -13.50 -5.37
C CYS A 647 -1.18 -13.55 -6.69
N ASP A 648 -2.44 -14.00 -6.67
CA ASP A 648 -3.41 -13.83 -7.77
C ASP A 648 -3.86 -12.36 -7.94
N GLY A 649 -3.90 -11.58 -6.84
CA GLY A 649 -4.27 -10.16 -6.81
C GLY A 649 -5.54 -9.83 -6.01
N GLU A 650 -6.30 -10.84 -5.57
CA GLU A 650 -7.40 -10.70 -4.60
C GLU A 650 -6.91 -11.01 -3.15
N VAL A 651 -7.68 -10.67 -2.11
CA VAL A 651 -7.25 -10.77 -0.69
C VAL A 651 -8.26 -11.53 0.16
N ASP A 652 -7.78 -12.45 1.01
CA ASP A 652 -8.59 -13.43 1.74
C ASP A 652 -9.50 -14.22 0.75
N GLU A 653 -8.93 -14.61 -0.40
CA GLU A 653 -9.56 -15.24 -1.57
C GLU A 653 -9.66 -16.77 -1.38
N GLY A 654 -10.50 -17.47 -2.16
CA GLY A 654 -10.78 -18.91 -1.98
C GLY A 654 -11.45 -19.33 -0.66
N CYS A 655 -11.47 -18.45 0.34
CA CYS A 655 -11.72 -18.72 1.75
C CYS A 655 -13.12 -19.26 2.08
N PRO A 656 -13.27 -19.97 3.22
CA PRO A 656 -14.56 -20.12 3.87
C PRO A 656 -15.06 -18.71 4.23
N GLY A 657 -16.13 -18.28 3.57
CA GLY A 657 -16.59 -16.89 3.58
C GLY A 657 -16.92 -16.31 4.96
N PRO A 658 -17.20 -14.99 5.04
CA PRO A 658 -17.45 -14.30 6.30
C PRO A 658 -18.52 -15.03 7.11
N ARG A 659 -18.19 -15.32 8.38
CA ARG A 659 -18.86 -16.30 9.27
C ARG A 659 -20.34 -16.50 8.97
N PRO A 660 -20.79 -17.76 8.85
CA PRO A 660 -22.11 -18.13 8.33
C PRO A 660 -23.22 -17.30 8.98
N ARG A 661 -24.09 -16.70 8.16
CA ARG A 661 -25.10 -15.76 8.65
C ARG A 661 -25.98 -16.44 9.71
N VAL A 662 -25.91 -15.96 10.95
CA VAL A 662 -26.73 -16.51 12.04
C VAL A 662 -28.10 -15.84 12.03
N SER A 663 -29.16 -16.61 11.82
CA SER A 663 -30.55 -16.18 12.03
C SER A 663 -31.15 -16.90 13.23
N ARG A 664 -31.81 -16.15 14.12
CA ARG A 664 -32.42 -16.70 15.34
C ARG A 664 -33.88 -17.01 15.08
N VAL A 665 -34.21 -18.30 14.93
CA VAL A 665 -35.57 -18.76 14.66
C VAL A 665 -36.34 -18.84 15.99
N PRO A 666 -37.43 -18.08 16.20
CA PRO A 666 -38.19 -18.07 17.45
C PRO A 666 -39.13 -19.29 17.58
N HIS A 667 -39.29 -19.77 18.81
CA HIS A 667 -40.28 -20.76 19.21
C HIS A 667 -41.67 -20.12 19.28
N LEU A 668 -42.69 -20.84 18.81
CA LEU A 668 -44.09 -20.49 18.98
C LEU A 668 -44.82 -21.57 19.78
N SER A 669 -45.61 -21.16 20.77
CA SER A 669 -46.41 -22.07 21.62
C SER A 669 -47.73 -22.54 20.98
N VAL A 670 -47.96 -22.14 19.72
CA VAL A 670 -49.07 -22.55 18.85
C VAL A 670 -48.49 -22.72 17.46
N ALA A 671 -48.81 -23.83 16.78
CA ALA A 671 -48.38 -24.07 15.40
C ALA A 671 -49.02 -23.07 14.44
N PRO A 672 -48.23 -22.39 13.58
CA PRO A 672 -48.71 -21.64 12.43
C PRO A 672 -49.55 -22.48 11.47
N ARG A 673 -50.32 -21.81 10.60
CA ARG A 673 -51.17 -22.46 9.59
C ARG A 673 -50.60 -22.28 8.20
N VAL A 674 -50.27 -23.39 7.54
CA VAL A 674 -49.87 -23.40 6.12
C VAL A 674 -51.10 -23.18 5.22
N ASP A 675 -51.68 -21.97 5.27
CA ASP A 675 -52.85 -21.57 4.49
C ASP A 675 -52.66 -20.30 3.64
N GLY A 676 -51.47 -19.68 3.69
CA GLY A 676 -51.04 -18.60 2.80
C GLY A 676 -51.14 -17.20 3.41
N ASP A 677 -51.41 -17.08 4.71
CA ASP A 677 -51.44 -15.84 5.47
C ASP A 677 -50.29 -15.81 6.50
N LEU A 678 -49.13 -15.25 6.10
CA LEU A 678 -47.92 -15.15 6.94
C LEU A 678 -48.07 -14.24 8.18
N SER A 679 -49.28 -13.84 8.58
CA SER A 679 -49.49 -12.95 9.73
C SER A 679 -49.35 -13.64 11.11
N ASP A 680 -49.33 -14.97 11.18
CA ASP A 680 -48.95 -15.72 12.38
C ASP A 680 -47.44 -16.08 12.43
N LEU A 681 -46.69 -15.86 11.33
CA LEU A 681 -45.26 -16.09 11.22
C LEU A 681 -44.44 -14.79 11.37
N PRO A 682 -43.44 -14.74 12.28
CA PRO A 682 -42.59 -13.57 12.45
C PRO A 682 -41.58 -13.40 11.31
N VAL A 683 -41.30 -12.16 10.93
CA VAL A 683 -40.21 -11.79 10.00
C VAL A 683 -38.87 -12.00 10.71
N THR A 684 -37.97 -12.77 10.10
CA THR A 684 -36.74 -13.25 10.76
C THR A 684 -35.47 -12.89 9.98
N THR A 685 -35.57 -12.54 8.69
CA THR A 685 -34.44 -12.06 7.87
C THR A 685 -34.84 -10.90 6.95
N THR A 686 -34.00 -9.86 6.88
CA THR A 686 -34.23 -8.65 6.07
C THR A 686 -33.85 -8.86 4.60
N THR A 687 -34.83 -9.30 3.81
CA THR A 687 -34.91 -9.21 2.34
C THR A 687 -33.82 -9.90 1.49
N LEU A 688 -34.19 -10.97 0.80
CA LEU A 688 -33.46 -11.47 -0.39
C LEU A 688 -33.82 -10.61 -1.61
N ASN A 689 -32.89 -10.34 -2.51
CA ASN A 689 -33.12 -9.57 -3.74
C ASN A 689 -32.42 -10.25 -4.91
N GLU A 690 -33.13 -10.52 -6.01
CA GLU A 690 -32.56 -11.14 -7.21
C GLU A 690 -33.26 -10.65 -8.49
N ALA A 691 -32.46 -10.21 -9.48
CA ALA A 691 -32.95 -9.57 -10.70
C ALA A 691 -33.99 -8.47 -10.44
N ASP A 692 -35.24 -8.64 -10.89
CA ASP A 692 -36.40 -7.78 -10.66
C ASP A 692 -37.30 -8.22 -9.48
N SER A 693 -36.96 -9.32 -8.81
CA SER A 693 -37.69 -9.94 -7.70
C SER A 693 -37.07 -9.63 -6.33
N SER A 694 -37.87 -9.59 -5.26
CA SER A 694 -37.36 -9.51 -3.87
C SER A 694 -38.27 -10.20 -2.86
N ALA A 695 -37.70 -10.87 -1.86
CA ALA A 695 -38.44 -11.70 -0.91
C ALA A 695 -38.18 -11.35 0.56
N VAL A 696 -39.23 -11.04 1.31
CA VAL A 696 -39.19 -10.94 2.79
C VAL A 696 -39.37 -12.33 3.38
N VAL A 697 -38.48 -12.71 4.31
CA VAL A 697 -38.44 -14.07 4.89
C VAL A 697 -38.92 -14.08 6.33
N HIS A 698 -39.91 -14.93 6.57
CA HIS A 698 -40.49 -15.26 7.86
C HIS A 698 -40.01 -16.66 8.28
N ALA A 699 -39.71 -16.87 9.56
CA ALA A 699 -39.28 -18.18 10.05
C ALA A 699 -39.62 -18.37 11.53
N ALA A 700 -40.14 -19.54 11.90
CA ALA A 700 -40.42 -19.93 13.28
C ALA A 700 -40.30 -21.45 13.47
N TRP A 701 -40.32 -21.94 14.72
CA TRP A 701 -40.37 -23.37 15.01
C TRP A 701 -41.35 -23.71 16.14
N THR A 702 -41.87 -24.93 16.08
CA THR A 702 -42.55 -25.60 17.21
C THR A 702 -41.95 -26.98 17.40
N GLU A 703 -42.41 -27.69 18.42
CA GLU A 703 -42.12 -29.11 18.66
C GLU A 703 -42.52 -30.03 17.50
N GLU A 704 -43.36 -29.55 16.56
CA GLU A 704 -43.88 -30.33 15.43
C GLU A 704 -43.08 -30.09 14.14
N ALA A 705 -42.77 -28.83 13.81
CA ALA A 705 -42.10 -28.47 12.55
C ALA A 705 -41.23 -27.19 12.62
N LEU A 706 -40.35 -27.05 11.63
CA LEU A 706 -39.75 -25.78 11.19
C LEU A 706 -40.70 -25.14 10.17
N PHE A 707 -41.08 -23.88 10.39
CA PHE A 707 -41.98 -23.13 9.51
C PHE A 707 -41.21 -22.02 8.80
N LEU A 708 -41.40 -21.90 7.48
CA LEU A 708 -40.76 -20.90 6.63
C LEU A 708 -41.79 -20.24 5.72
N GLY A 709 -41.75 -18.91 5.67
CA GLY A 709 -42.62 -18.09 4.85
C GLY A 709 -41.82 -17.11 4.00
N PHE A 710 -42.22 -16.95 2.75
CA PHE A 710 -41.60 -16.06 1.78
C PHE A 710 -42.69 -15.21 1.15
N HIS A 711 -42.62 -13.88 1.34
CA HIS A 711 -43.44 -12.94 0.60
C HIS A 711 -42.57 -12.28 -0.47
N VAL A 712 -42.76 -12.68 -1.72
CA VAL A 712 -41.98 -12.24 -2.88
C VAL A 712 -42.75 -11.17 -3.63
N ALA A 713 -42.17 -9.98 -3.76
CA ALA A 713 -42.60 -8.96 -4.72
C ALA A 713 -41.91 -9.23 -6.06
N ASP A 714 -42.70 -9.38 -7.13
CA ASP A 714 -42.23 -9.77 -8.47
C ASP A 714 -43.21 -9.26 -9.55
N PRO A 715 -42.76 -8.50 -10.57
CA PRO A 715 -43.64 -7.92 -11.57
C PRO A 715 -43.99 -8.84 -12.76
N ASP A 716 -43.40 -10.03 -12.90
CA ASP A 716 -43.54 -10.89 -14.09
C ASP A 716 -43.49 -12.39 -13.75
N VAL A 717 -44.48 -12.93 -13.05
CA VAL A 717 -44.39 -14.29 -12.49
C VAL A 717 -44.48 -15.39 -13.56
N ARG A 718 -43.46 -16.26 -13.62
CA ARG A 718 -43.20 -17.36 -14.56
C ARG A 718 -42.92 -18.66 -13.82
N ALA A 719 -43.98 -19.41 -13.54
CA ALA A 719 -43.90 -20.74 -12.92
C ALA A 719 -44.79 -21.78 -13.62
N HIS A 720 -44.30 -23.01 -13.76
CA HIS A 720 -45.01 -24.12 -14.39
C HIS A 720 -45.59 -25.11 -13.36
N ALA A 721 -46.51 -25.99 -13.77
CA ALA A 721 -47.21 -26.91 -12.86
C ALA A 721 -46.40 -28.20 -12.55
N GLY A 722 -45.07 -28.13 -12.63
CA GLY A 722 -44.14 -29.27 -12.60
C GLY A 722 -43.04 -29.12 -13.66
N GLU A 723 -42.14 -30.10 -13.75
CA GLU A 723 -41.12 -30.13 -14.80
C GLU A 723 -41.75 -30.06 -16.20
N SER A 724 -41.21 -29.20 -17.04
CA SER A 724 -41.81 -28.76 -18.30
C SER A 724 -40.78 -28.89 -19.45
N GLU A 725 -41.22 -28.72 -20.71
CA GLU A 725 -40.30 -28.55 -21.85
C GLU A 725 -39.31 -27.37 -21.66
N SER A 726 -39.56 -26.48 -20.69
CA SER A 726 -38.73 -25.32 -20.32
C SER A 726 -37.71 -25.57 -19.20
N GLY A 727 -37.61 -26.79 -18.67
CA GLY A 727 -36.61 -27.20 -17.67
C GLY A 727 -37.16 -27.53 -16.27
N PRO A 728 -36.26 -27.74 -15.27
CA PRO A 728 -36.61 -27.98 -13.88
C PRO A 728 -37.21 -26.76 -13.18
N ILE A 729 -38.03 -26.98 -12.16
CA ILE A 729 -38.81 -25.92 -11.49
C ILE A 729 -37.98 -24.94 -10.64
N TRP A 730 -36.70 -25.19 -10.41
CA TRP A 730 -35.79 -24.19 -9.80
C TRP A 730 -35.27 -23.14 -10.79
N LEU A 731 -35.63 -23.27 -12.08
CA LEU A 731 -35.42 -22.26 -13.12
C LEU A 731 -36.70 -21.45 -13.42
N ASP A 732 -37.78 -21.72 -12.69
CA ASP A 732 -38.98 -20.87 -12.59
C ASP A 732 -38.80 -19.85 -11.45
N ASP A 733 -39.74 -18.90 -11.34
CA ASP A 733 -39.85 -18.10 -10.12
C ASP A 733 -40.20 -19.01 -8.95
N ALA A 734 -39.22 -19.16 -8.06
CA ALA A 734 -39.25 -20.15 -7.00
C ALA A 734 -38.42 -19.73 -5.81
N VAL A 735 -38.86 -20.16 -4.63
CA VAL A 735 -38.04 -20.13 -3.42
C VAL A 735 -37.34 -21.48 -3.26
N GLN A 736 -36.08 -21.44 -2.87
CA GLN A 736 -35.29 -22.62 -2.55
C GLN A 736 -34.81 -22.54 -1.12
N VAL A 737 -34.96 -23.64 -0.38
CA VAL A 737 -34.51 -23.79 0.99
C VAL A 737 -33.53 -24.95 1.02
N PHE A 738 -32.32 -24.70 1.51
CA PHE A 738 -31.28 -25.69 1.71
C PHE A 738 -31.03 -25.82 3.21
N LEU A 739 -31.08 -27.04 3.73
CA LEU A 739 -30.88 -27.35 5.14
C LEU A 739 -29.85 -28.47 5.30
N ASP A 740 -28.88 -28.24 6.19
CA ASP A 740 -28.00 -29.24 6.79
C ASP A 740 -28.50 -29.42 8.23
N PRO A 741 -29.31 -30.47 8.50
CA PRO A 741 -29.89 -30.68 9.82
C PRO A 741 -28.87 -31.03 10.90
N GLU A 742 -27.66 -31.43 10.51
CA GLU A 742 -26.61 -31.87 11.43
C GLU A 742 -25.64 -30.73 11.78
N ASN A 743 -25.57 -29.72 10.92
CA ASN A 743 -24.62 -28.60 10.92
C ASN A 743 -23.16 -29.12 10.82
N ASP A 744 -22.94 -30.07 9.90
CA ASP A 744 -21.66 -30.78 9.72
C ASP A 744 -20.72 -30.12 8.69
N GLY A 745 -21.26 -29.26 7.81
CA GLY A 745 -20.47 -28.48 6.87
C GLY A 745 -19.86 -29.29 5.71
N GLY A 746 -20.62 -30.23 5.14
CA GLY A 746 -20.27 -30.91 3.89
C GLY A 746 -19.89 -29.99 2.71
N GLY A 747 -19.09 -30.54 1.77
CA GLY A 747 -18.63 -29.84 0.55
C GLY A 747 -19.51 -30.04 -0.70
N ASP A 748 -20.46 -30.97 -0.64
CA ASP A 748 -21.63 -31.09 -1.52
C ASP A 748 -22.80 -31.60 -0.65
N LEU A 749 -24.05 -31.58 -1.15
CA LEU A 749 -25.21 -32.12 -0.42
C LEU A 749 -24.96 -33.57 0.03
N GLY A 750 -24.91 -33.79 1.34
CA GLY A 750 -24.84 -35.09 1.99
C GLY A 750 -26.15 -35.88 1.94
N GLY A 751 -26.17 -37.04 2.59
CA GLY A 751 -27.37 -37.89 2.67
C GLY A 751 -28.43 -37.40 3.67
N THR A 752 -28.02 -36.54 4.60
CA THR A 752 -28.83 -35.87 5.64
C THR A 752 -29.41 -34.55 5.15
N ASP A 753 -28.70 -33.86 4.26
CA ASP A 753 -29.09 -32.56 3.73
C ASP A 753 -30.40 -32.60 2.94
N LEU A 754 -31.04 -31.44 2.84
CA LEU A 754 -32.31 -31.27 2.15
C LEU A 754 -32.32 -29.96 1.37
N GLN A 755 -32.39 -30.06 0.04
CA GLN A 755 -32.93 -29.00 -0.80
C GLN A 755 -34.45 -29.19 -0.90
N VAL A 756 -35.20 -28.11 -0.67
CA VAL A 756 -36.63 -27.96 -1.01
C VAL A 756 -36.73 -26.83 -2.03
N VAL A 757 -37.51 -27.03 -3.10
CA VAL A 757 -37.85 -25.99 -4.08
C VAL A 757 -39.35 -25.96 -4.24
N ILE A 758 -39.95 -24.78 -4.11
CA ILE A 758 -41.37 -24.55 -4.39
C ILE A 758 -41.47 -23.33 -5.31
N ASN A 759 -42.04 -23.52 -6.49
CA ASN A 759 -42.29 -22.42 -7.44
C ASN A 759 -43.60 -21.69 -7.14
N ALA A 760 -43.80 -20.52 -7.75
CA ALA A 760 -44.97 -19.67 -7.51
C ALA A 760 -46.34 -20.34 -7.78
N ARG A 761 -46.39 -21.53 -8.43
CA ARG A 761 -47.62 -22.31 -8.64
C ARG A 761 -47.74 -23.54 -7.74
N GLY A 762 -46.90 -23.64 -6.71
CA GLY A 762 -46.93 -24.75 -5.74
C GLY A 762 -46.40 -26.07 -6.28
N ALA A 763 -45.72 -26.08 -7.44
CA ALA A 763 -44.98 -27.26 -7.85
C ALA A 763 -43.76 -27.41 -6.94
N ARG A 764 -43.53 -28.62 -6.42
CA ARG A 764 -42.50 -28.90 -5.41
C ARG A 764 -41.48 -29.94 -5.87
N PHE A 765 -40.23 -29.74 -5.46
CA PHE A 765 -39.11 -30.66 -5.62
C PHE A 765 -38.34 -30.76 -4.30
N THR A 766 -37.80 -31.94 -3.99
CA THR A 766 -36.91 -32.15 -2.85
C THR A 766 -35.75 -33.06 -3.23
N SER A 767 -34.55 -32.82 -2.68
CA SER A 767 -33.35 -33.65 -2.98
C SER A 767 -33.46 -35.09 -2.48
N ARG A 768 -34.26 -35.32 -1.44
CA ARG A 768 -34.60 -36.63 -0.88
C ARG A 768 -36.08 -36.69 -0.51
N GLU A 769 -36.60 -37.91 -0.33
CA GLU A 769 -37.99 -38.14 0.07
C GLU A 769 -38.22 -37.63 1.50
N VAL A 770 -39.14 -36.69 1.67
CA VAL A 770 -39.55 -36.07 2.94
C VAL A 770 -41.03 -35.74 2.93
N GLU A 771 -41.66 -35.79 4.10
CA GLU A 771 -42.96 -35.14 4.30
C GLU A 771 -42.74 -33.64 4.52
N LEU A 772 -43.55 -32.82 3.87
CA LEU A 772 -43.69 -31.38 4.13
C LEU A 772 -45.08 -30.92 3.67
N GLU A 773 -45.63 -29.96 4.41
CA GLU A 773 -46.84 -29.22 4.03
C GLU A 773 -46.41 -27.88 3.39
N SER A 774 -47.09 -27.45 2.32
CA SER A 774 -46.74 -26.22 1.62
C SER A 774 -47.90 -25.65 0.81
N VAL A 775 -48.00 -24.33 0.76
CA VAL A 775 -48.95 -23.58 -0.07
C VAL A 775 -48.21 -22.47 -0.83
N ALA A 776 -48.70 -22.15 -2.02
CA ALA A 776 -48.23 -21.02 -2.82
C ALA A 776 -49.42 -20.22 -3.35
N VAL A 777 -49.32 -18.89 -3.30
CA VAL A 777 -50.36 -17.95 -3.70
C VAL A 777 -49.73 -16.89 -4.60
N VAL A 778 -50.28 -16.65 -5.79
CA VAL A 778 -49.84 -15.57 -6.70
C VAL A 778 -50.81 -14.40 -6.57
N ASP A 779 -50.31 -13.18 -6.42
CA ASP A 779 -51.13 -11.97 -6.50
C ASP A 779 -51.06 -11.41 -7.94
N GLY A 780 -51.87 -12.03 -8.81
CA GLY A 780 -51.84 -11.86 -10.26
C GLY A 780 -52.21 -13.14 -11.01
N SER A 781 -51.62 -13.35 -12.19
CA SER A 781 -51.89 -14.52 -13.04
C SER A 781 -50.67 -15.01 -13.83
N ALA A 782 -49.76 -15.65 -13.09
CA ALA A 782 -48.50 -16.23 -13.57
C ALA A 782 -48.55 -16.84 -14.99
N ASN A 783 -47.56 -16.44 -15.80
CA ASN A 783 -47.30 -16.75 -17.21
C ASN A 783 -48.11 -15.96 -18.26
N ASP A 784 -48.90 -14.93 -17.91
CA ASP A 784 -49.64 -14.15 -18.91
C ASP A 784 -48.81 -13.01 -19.56
N THR A 785 -49.38 -11.82 -19.75
CA THR A 785 -48.70 -10.63 -20.30
C THR A 785 -48.90 -9.36 -19.46
N GLU A 786 -49.74 -9.39 -18.42
CA GLU A 786 -49.98 -8.27 -17.51
C GLU A 786 -48.79 -8.14 -16.54
N ALA A 787 -48.98 -7.48 -15.39
CA ALA A 787 -47.96 -7.36 -14.35
C ALA A 787 -48.58 -7.81 -13.03
N ASP A 788 -47.86 -8.70 -12.33
CA ASP A 788 -48.24 -9.21 -11.02
C ASP A 788 -47.77 -8.25 -9.91
N GLU A 789 -48.28 -8.39 -8.67
CA GLU A 789 -47.61 -7.79 -7.50
C GLU A 789 -46.57 -8.77 -6.90
N GLY A 790 -46.74 -10.08 -7.13
CA GLY A 790 -45.76 -11.11 -6.85
C GLY A 790 -46.37 -12.44 -6.42
N TYR A 791 -45.70 -13.14 -5.51
CA TYR A 791 -46.18 -14.42 -4.98
C TYR A 791 -45.69 -14.70 -3.55
N LEU A 792 -46.44 -15.54 -2.85
CA LEU A 792 -46.20 -15.99 -1.49
C LEU A 792 -45.98 -17.50 -1.51
N VAL A 793 -44.97 -17.98 -0.78
CA VAL A 793 -44.76 -19.40 -0.50
C VAL A 793 -44.64 -19.60 1.00
N GLU A 794 -45.38 -20.56 1.52
CA GLU A 794 -45.35 -20.95 2.92
C GLU A 794 -45.17 -22.47 3.03
N MET A 795 -44.38 -22.93 4.00
CA MET A 795 -44.15 -24.36 4.23
C MET A 795 -43.89 -24.69 5.70
N ALA A 796 -44.31 -25.89 6.09
CA ALA A 796 -43.95 -26.53 7.34
C ALA A 796 -43.18 -27.83 7.04
N ILE A 797 -41.96 -27.94 7.59
CA ILE A 797 -41.08 -29.10 7.46
C ILE A 797 -41.02 -29.80 8.83
N PRO A 798 -41.72 -30.94 9.02
CA PRO A 798 -41.71 -31.68 10.28
C PRO A 798 -40.31 -32.09 10.71
N TRP A 799 -40.00 -32.00 12.01
CA TRP A 799 -38.66 -32.33 12.52
C TRP A 799 -38.26 -33.80 12.28
N GLY A 800 -39.25 -34.70 12.17
CA GLY A 800 -39.05 -36.08 11.74
C GLY A 800 -38.50 -36.23 10.30
N SER A 801 -38.85 -35.32 9.37
CA SER A 801 -38.28 -35.29 8.01
C SER A 801 -36.81 -34.83 8.00
N LEU A 802 -36.42 -34.05 9.01
CA LEU A 802 -35.05 -33.60 9.23
C LEU A 802 -34.23 -34.58 10.10
N ALA A 803 -34.87 -35.58 10.70
CA ALA A 803 -34.28 -36.54 11.64
C ALA A 803 -33.63 -35.90 12.89
N ARG A 804 -34.14 -34.75 13.36
CA ARG A 804 -33.67 -34.04 14.55
C ARG A 804 -34.77 -33.92 15.60
N GLU A 805 -34.38 -33.78 16.88
CA GLU A 805 -35.28 -33.37 17.95
C GLU A 805 -35.16 -31.84 18.16
N PRO A 806 -36.26 -31.08 18.12
CA PRO A 806 -36.21 -29.63 18.24
C PRO A 806 -36.01 -29.18 19.69
N VAL A 807 -35.01 -28.31 19.91
CA VAL A 807 -34.68 -27.77 21.23
C VAL A 807 -34.10 -26.36 21.11
N GLY A 808 -34.36 -25.49 22.09
CA GLY A 808 -33.75 -24.17 22.17
C GLY A 808 -32.22 -24.28 22.21
N GLY A 809 -31.54 -23.60 21.28
CA GLY A 809 -30.10 -23.70 21.07
C GLY A 809 -29.66 -24.75 20.04
N LEU A 810 -30.57 -25.50 19.41
CA LEU A 810 -30.23 -26.33 18.24
C LEU A 810 -29.78 -25.42 17.09
N GLU A 811 -28.64 -25.77 16.51
CA GLU A 811 -28.11 -25.16 15.28
C GLU A 811 -28.40 -26.08 14.09
N VAL A 812 -28.79 -25.49 12.96
CA VAL A 812 -29.08 -26.14 11.68
C VAL A 812 -28.41 -25.29 10.60
N GLY A 813 -27.57 -25.89 9.76
CA GLY A 813 -27.01 -25.22 8.59
C GLY A 813 -28.14 -24.88 7.61
N ALA A 814 -28.16 -23.65 7.09
CA ALA A 814 -29.30 -23.16 6.33
C ALA A 814 -28.89 -22.13 5.27
N ASN A 815 -29.33 -22.32 4.04
CA ASN A 815 -29.23 -21.33 2.97
C ASN A 815 -30.59 -21.18 2.27
N LEU A 816 -30.94 -19.94 1.92
CA LEU A 816 -32.24 -19.59 1.34
C LEU A 816 -31.98 -18.84 0.05
N ALA A 817 -32.61 -19.24 -1.04
CA ALA A 817 -32.41 -18.59 -2.34
C ALA A 817 -33.73 -18.22 -3.00
N LEU A 818 -33.66 -17.17 -3.80
CA LEU A 818 -34.72 -16.76 -4.72
C LEU A 818 -34.23 -17.04 -6.15
N SER A 819 -35.02 -17.77 -6.91
CA SER A 819 -34.91 -17.86 -8.37
C SER A 819 -35.85 -16.84 -9.02
N SER A 820 -35.37 -16.17 -10.06
CA SER A 820 -36.15 -15.26 -10.91
C SER A 820 -36.05 -15.69 -12.39
N ARG A 821 -37.14 -15.54 -13.16
CA ARG A 821 -37.26 -16.00 -14.55
C ARG A 821 -37.96 -14.98 -15.46
N SER A 822 -37.45 -13.76 -15.53
CA SER A 822 -38.01 -12.66 -16.34
C SER A 822 -38.20 -13.00 -17.84
N ARG A 823 -39.19 -12.37 -18.49
CA ARG A 823 -39.38 -12.37 -19.96
C ARG A 823 -38.08 -12.00 -20.73
N PRO A 824 -37.80 -12.60 -21.90
CA PRO A 824 -36.69 -12.17 -22.74
C PRO A 824 -36.94 -10.78 -23.35
N ASP A 825 -35.88 -10.01 -23.59
CA ASP A 825 -35.93 -8.61 -24.09
C ASP A 825 -36.69 -8.42 -25.42
N ASP A 826 -36.88 -9.48 -26.20
CA ASP A 826 -37.61 -9.47 -27.48
C ASP A 826 -39.13 -9.71 -27.33
N GLY A 827 -39.61 -9.95 -26.10
CA GLY A 827 -41.01 -10.23 -25.79
C GLY A 827 -41.50 -11.60 -26.26
N SER A 828 -40.60 -12.53 -26.62
CA SER A 828 -40.97 -13.86 -27.09
C SER A 828 -41.43 -14.79 -25.94
N PRO A 829 -42.47 -15.61 -26.13
CA PRO A 829 -43.00 -16.50 -25.09
C PRO A 829 -42.18 -17.79 -24.88
N ARG A 830 -40.93 -17.85 -25.36
CA ARG A 830 -40.01 -19.00 -25.20
C ARG A 830 -38.56 -18.53 -25.23
N GLY A 831 -37.92 -18.42 -24.05
CA GLY A 831 -36.48 -18.12 -23.96
C GLY A 831 -36.04 -17.17 -22.83
N GLY A 832 -36.88 -16.92 -21.82
CA GLY A 832 -36.51 -16.11 -20.65
C GLY A 832 -35.26 -16.65 -19.93
N ARG A 833 -34.45 -15.74 -19.39
CA ARG A 833 -33.27 -16.09 -18.59
C ARG A 833 -33.70 -16.40 -17.17
N SER A 834 -33.19 -17.48 -16.60
CA SER A 834 -33.29 -17.74 -15.16
C SER A 834 -32.04 -17.23 -14.45
N SER A 835 -32.20 -16.47 -13.38
CA SER A 835 -31.12 -16.13 -12.44
C SER A 835 -31.51 -16.50 -11.02
N SER A 836 -30.56 -16.45 -10.09
CA SER A 836 -30.73 -17.02 -8.75
C SER A 836 -29.65 -16.50 -7.79
N ARG A 837 -30.05 -16.04 -6.60
CA ARG A 837 -29.15 -15.58 -5.54
C ARG A 837 -29.58 -16.12 -4.18
N ASP A 838 -28.59 -16.36 -3.33
CA ASP A 838 -28.78 -16.96 -2.01
C ASP A 838 -28.48 -16.02 -0.83
N TRP A 839 -28.78 -16.53 0.36
CA TRP A 839 -28.68 -15.81 1.63
C TRP A 839 -27.23 -15.73 2.13
N SER A 840 -26.42 -16.76 1.92
CA SER A 840 -24.97 -16.70 2.18
C SER A 840 -24.32 -15.51 1.44
N GLY A 841 -24.75 -15.25 0.21
CA GLY A 841 -24.29 -14.14 -0.65
C GLY A 841 -23.36 -14.60 -1.76
N GLY A 842 -23.03 -15.89 -1.81
CA GLY A 842 -22.27 -16.50 -2.89
C GLY A 842 -23.11 -16.64 -4.16
N THR A 843 -22.48 -16.56 -5.33
CA THR A 843 -23.14 -16.96 -6.57
C THR A 843 -22.80 -18.41 -6.88
N ARG A 844 -23.76 -19.31 -6.63
CA ARG A 844 -23.75 -20.78 -6.86
C ARG A 844 -23.40 -21.68 -5.66
N ASP A 845 -23.31 -21.19 -4.43
CA ASP A 845 -23.03 -22.01 -3.23
C ASP A 845 -24.24 -22.85 -2.74
N PHE A 846 -25.33 -22.87 -3.51
CA PHE A 846 -26.57 -23.63 -3.29
C PHE A 846 -26.39 -25.06 -2.77
N ARG A 847 -25.36 -25.79 -3.20
CA ARG A 847 -25.14 -27.19 -2.82
C ARG A 847 -23.95 -27.42 -1.87
N VAL A 848 -23.38 -26.37 -1.29
CA VAL A 848 -22.15 -26.45 -0.47
C VAL A 848 -22.44 -26.09 1.01
N PRO A 849 -22.86 -27.05 1.87
CA PRO A 849 -23.16 -26.81 3.28
C PRO A 849 -22.12 -26.00 4.06
N SER A 850 -20.82 -26.22 3.80
CA SER A 850 -19.72 -25.46 4.44
C SER A 850 -19.73 -23.95 4.21
N ARG A 851 -20.55 -23.46 3.27
CA ARG A 851 -20.71 -22.04 2.91
C ARG A 851 -22.09 -21.46 3.28
N TRP A 852 -23.00 -22.27 3.81
CA TRP A 852 -24.36 -21.84 4.17
C TRP A 852 -24.40 -21.02 5.47
N GLY A 853 -25.51 -20.32 5.71
CA GLY A 853 -25.78 -19.69 7.01
C GLY A 853 -26.15 -20.70 8.10
N THR A 854 -26.58 -20.20 9.26
CA THR A 854 -27.01 -21.05 10.38
C THR A 854 -28.31 -20.54 10.98
N PHE A 855 -29.31 -21.41 11.05
CA PHE A 855 -30.50 -21.21 11.88
C PHE A 855 -30.21 -21.68 13.30
N VAL A 856 -30.39 -20.78 14.27
CA VAL A 856 -30.27 -21.09 15.69
C VAL A 856 -31.66 -21.00 16.32
N LEU A 857 -32.18 -22.15 16.76
CA LEU A 857 -33.48 -22.21 17.42
C LEU A 857 -33.43 -21.46 18.76
N SER A 858 -34.43 -20.64 19.03
CA SER A 858 -34.48 -19.77 20.21
C SER A 858 -35.88 -19.78 20.85
N GLY A 859 -35.93 -19.67 22.19
CA GLY A 859 -37.12 -20.05 22.96
C GLY A 859 -37.18 -21.57 23.20
N GLY A 860 -38.32 -22.08 23.67
CA GLY A 860 -38.52 -23.47 24.07
C GLY A 860 -37.83 -23.84 25.40
N ASP A 861 -38.62 -24.11 26.45
CA ASP A 861 -38.08 -24.59 27.73
C ASP A 861 -37.54 -26.02 27.58
N GLY A 862 -36.22 -26.19 27.62
CA GLY A 862 -35.51 -27.46 27.49
C GLY A 862 -35.69 -28.43 28.67
N SER A 863 -36.93 -28.68 29.11
CA SER A 863 -37.26 -29.50 30.27
C SER A 863 -38.46 -30.43 30.06
N ARG A 864 -38.18 -31.62 29.50
CA ARG A 864 -38.96 -32.83 29.80
C ARG A 864 -38.04 -33.91 30.37
N PRO A 865 -38.56 -34.77 31.27
CA PRO A 865 -37.72 -35.43 32.28
C PRO A 865 -36.89 -36.59 31.73
N MET A 866 -35.65 -36.69 32.20
CA MET A 866 -34.84 -37.89 32.00
C MET A 866 -35.54 -39.13 32.58
N VAL A 867 -35.55 -40.21 31.81
CA VAL A 867 -35.84 -41.55 32.32
C VAL A 867 -34.61 -42.02 33.10
N ASP A 868 -34.72 -42.06 34.44
CA ASP A 868 -33.58 -42.37 35.31
C ASP A 868 -33.09 -43.83 35.14
N GLY A 869 -31.84 -43.96 34.70
CA GLY A 869 -31.16 -45.23 34.42
C GLY A 869 -30.16 -45.67 35.51
N GLY A 870 -30.32 -45.20 36.75
CA GLY A 870 -29.36 -45.40 37.85
C GLY A 870 -29.10 -46.85 38.28
N THR A 871 -28.16 -47.55 37.62
CA THR A 871 -27.68 -48.87 38.07
C THR A 871 -26.64 -48.77 39.19
N THR A 872 -27.09 -48.78 40.45
CA THR A 872 -26.27 -49.26 41.58
C THR A 872 -27.11 -50.11 42.54
N GLY A 873 -26.45 -50.94 43.35
CA GLY A 873 -27.09 -51.70 44.43
C GLY A 873 -26.05 -52.43 45.28
N PRO A 874 -26.45 -53.28 46.24
CA PRO A 874 -27.83 -53.57 46.67
C PRO A 874 -28.07 -53.35 48.18
N GLY A 875 -29.33 -53.16 48.62
CA GLY A 875 -29.69 -53.44 50.03
C GLY A 875 -30.79 -52.61 50.70
N ALA A 876 -32.03 -53.14 50.66
CA ALA A 876 -33.03 -53.12 51.74
C ALA A 876 -33.51 -51.81 52.44
N ALA A 877 -34.80 -51.51 52.19
CA ALA A 877 -35.88 -51.29 53.17
C ALA A 877 -36.26 -49.88 53.73
N ASP A 878 -37.57 -49.63 53.62
CA ASP A 878 -38.51 -48.89 54.50
C ASP A 878 -38.43 -47.36 54.77
N ALA A 879 -39.32 -46.65 54.05
CA ALA A 879 -40.55 -46.01 54.57
C ALA A 879 -40.56 -44.62 55.29
N GLY A 880 -41.48 -43.76 54.81
CA GLY A 880 -42.02 -42.55 55.49
C GLY A 880 -41.27 -41.23 55.24
N ASP A 881 -41.87 -40.04 55.39
CA ASP A 881 -43.29 -39.64 55.48
C ASP A 881 -43.43 -38.11 55.15
N ALA A 882 -44.63 -37.54 55.20
CA ALA A 882 -45.03 -36.23 54.64
C ALA A 882 -44.61 -34.93 55.38
N GLY A 883 -44.77 -33.78 54.67
CA GLY A 883 -44.79 -32.38 55.19
C GLY A 883 -44.12 -31.39 54.20
N LEU A 884 -44.71 -30.32 53.63
CA LEU A 884 -45.72 -29.27 53.98
C LEU A 884 -45.11 -27.91 54.44
N GLY A 885 -45.68 -26.81 53.93
CA GLY A 885 -45.29 -25.38 54.10
C GLY A 885 -44.95 -24.73 52.75
N GLU A 886 -45.60 -23.68 52.21
CA GLU A 886 -45.94 -22.32 52.71
C GLU A 886 -44.73 -21.35 52.81
N SER A 887 -44.79 -20.05 52.50
CA SER A 887 -45.48 -19.22 51.47
C SER A 887 -45.00 -17.73 51.64
N ASP A 888 -45.65 -16.75 50.99
CA ASP A 888 -45.62 -15.28 51.27
C ASP A 888 -44.29 -14.55 50.91
N ASP A 889 -44.22 -13.61 49.94
CA ASP A 889 -44.65 -12.18 49.91
C ASP A 889 -43.42 -11.21 50.04
N ALA A 890 -43.38 -9.95 49.58
CA ALA A 890 -44.16 -9.19 48.58
C ALA A 890 -43.50 -7.80 48.32
N ASP A 891 -44.22 -6.93 47.58
CA ASP A 891 -44.21 -5.45 47.61
C ASP A 891 -43.47 -4.68 46.47
N THR A 892 -43.70 -3.35 46.42
CA THR A 892 -43.97 -2.61 45.18
C THR A 892 -43.45 -1.15 45.19
N GLY A 893 -43.41 -0.50 44.01
CA GLY A 893 -43.25 0.95 43.91
C GLY A 893 -42.95 1.48 42.49
N GLY A 894 -43.63 2.54 42.06
CA GLY A 894 -43.37 3.22 40.78
C GLY A 894 -44.13 4.55 40.63
N CYS A 895 -43.76 5.37 39.63
CA CYS A 895 -44.50 6.59 39.25
C CYS A 895 -44.14 7.04 37.82
N SER A 896 -44.91 7.95 37.21
CA SER A 896 -44.90 8.22 35.75
C SER A 896 -45.17 9.70 35.35
N VAL A 897 -45.53 9.94 34.06
CA VAL A 897 -45.83 11.22 33.33
C VAL A 897 -44.64 11.78 32.52
N GLY A 898 -44.75 12.15 31.23
CA GLY A 898 -45.88 12.07 30.28
C GLY A 898 -45.54 12.55 28.83
N ARG A 899 -46.41 12.27 27.85
CA ARG A 899 -46.38 12.71 26.42
C ARG A 899 -47.44 13.82 26.15
N PRO A 900 -47.84 14.24 24.90
CA PRO A 900 -47.26 14.15 23.53
C PRO A 900 -47.28 15.49 22.71
N ARG A 901 -46.76 15.51 21.46
CA ARG A 901 -47.53 15.77 20.19
C ARG A 901 -46.68 16.10 18.94
N SER A 902 -47.06 15.47 17.82
CA SER A 902 -46.96 15.97 16.42
C SER A 902 -48.40 16.36 15.93
N PRO A 903 -48.74 16.81 14.68
CA PRO A 903 -48.36 16.21 13.37
C PRO A 903 -48.27 17.12 12.09
N GLY A 904 -47.82 16.53 10.96
CA GLY A 904 -48.26 16.85 9.58
C GLY A 904 -47.44 17.84 8.72
N ALA A 905 -47.62 17.95 7.39
CA ALA A 905 -48.26 17.06 6.39
C ALA A 905 -48.14 17.61 4.93
N PHE A 906 -47.80 16.77 3.92
CA PHE A 906 -48.05 16.93 2.46
C PHE A 906 -47.34 18.12 1.71
N ALA A 907 -47.11 18.18 0.38
CA ALA A 907 -47.05 17.19 -0.72
C ALA A 907 -46.41 17.79 -2.02
N TRP A 908 -46.35 17.00 -3.11
CA TRP A 908 -45.70 17.24 -4.43
C TRP A 908 -46.31 18.33 -5.35
N LEU A 909 -45.50 18.86 -6.29
CA LEU A 909 -45.81 18.89 -7.74
C LEU A 909 -44.58 19.13 -8.67
N LEU A 910 -44.73 18.82 -9.98
CA LEU A 910 -43.75 18.92 -11.08
C LEU A 910 -43.66 20.37 -11.68
N LEU A 911 -42.83 20.76 -12.67
CA LEU A 911 -42.67 20.20 -14.03
C LEU A 911 -41.55 20.89 -14.87
N PHE A 912 -40.88 20.12 -15.75
CA PHE A 912 -40.15 20.43 -17.02
C PHE A 912 -39.68 21.87 -17.39
N VAL A 913 -38.47 21.95 -17.96
CA VAL A 913 -38.27 22.16 -19.43
C VAL A 913 -36.85 21.79 -19.87
N LEU A 914 -36.70 21.30 -21.10
CA LEU A 914 -35.45 20.83 -21.73
C LEU A 914 -35.37 21.46 -23.14
N VAL A 915 -34.20 21.95 -23.60
CA VAL A 915 -33.71 21.87 -25.01
C VAL A 915 -32.38 22.61 -25.25
N CYS A 916 -31.41 21.85 -25.76
CA CYS A 916 -30.22 22.15 -26.59
C CYS A 916 -29.89 23.60 -27.02
N ARG A 917 -28.59 23.96 -27.04
CA ARG A 917 -27.76 23.89 -28.29
C ARG A 917 -26.24 24.22 -28.17
N ARG A 918 -25.46 23.32 -28.78
CA ARG A 918 -24.22 23.53 -29.60
C ARG A 918 -22.89 23.97 -28.96
N ARG A 919 -21.95 23.01 -29.02
CA ARG A 919 -20.53 23.14 -29.43
C ARG A 919 -20.12 24.48 -30.10
N ALA A 920 -18.97 24.99 -29.69
CA ALA A 920 -18.01 25.66 -30.58
C ALA A 920 -16.58 25.19 -30.23
N ARG A 921 -15.83 24.65 -31.20
CA ARG A 921 -14.37 24.45 -31.07
C ARG A 921 -13.67 25.80 -31.25
N ARG A 922 -12.58 26.07 -30.52
CA ARG A 922 -11.53 27.00 -30.99
C ARG A 922 -10.19 26.79 -30.29
N GLU A 923 -9.22 26.43 -31.10
CA GLU A 923 -7.78 26.56 -30.91
C GLU A 923 -7.20 27.19 -32.20
N PRO A 924 -5.94 27.66 -32.21
CA PRO A 924 -5.15 28.17 -31.08
C PRO A 924 -4.78 29.64 -31.31
N ALA A 925 -4.14 30.28 -30.33
CA ALA A 925 -3.52 31.59 -30.51
C ALA A 925 -2.23 31.66 -29.68
N SER A 926 -1.08 31.52 -30.36
CA SER A 926 0.23 31.75 -29.74
C SER A 926 0.41 33.22 -29.37
N LYS A 927 1.13 33.46 -28.26
CA LYS A 927 1.94 34.66 -28.07
C LYS A 927 2.95 34.48 -26.96
N ASP A 928 4.18 34.86 -27.28
CA ASP A 928 5.31 34.89 -26.36
C ASP A 928 5.05 35.89 -25.22
N PHE A 929 5.44 35.49 -24.00
CA PHE A 929 5.78 36.45 -22.95
C PHE A 929 7.05 35.97 -22.25
N ARG A 930 8.18 36.62 -22.57
CA ARG A 930 9.36 36.60 -21.70
C ARG A 930 9.12 37.58 -20.56
N MET A 931 9.62 37.25 -19.37
CA MET A 931 10.03 38.24 -18.38
C MET A 931 11.51 38.03 -18.06
N GLU A 932 12.12 39.08 -17.52
CA GLU A 932 13.56 39.22 -17.23
C GLU A 932 13.87 38.92 -15.76
#